data_AF-A0AAD2Q453-F1
#
_entry.id   AF-A0AAD2Q453-F1
#
_cell.length_a   1.000
_cell.length_b   1.000
_cell.length_c   1.000
_cell.angle_alpha   90.00
_cell.angle_beta   90.00
_cell.angle_gamma   90.00
#
_symmetry.space_group_name_H-M   'P 1'
#
loop_
_entity.id
_entity.type
_entity.pdbx_description
1 polymer ?
#
loop_
_entity_poly.entity_id
_entity_poly.type
_entity_poly.pdbx_seq_one_letter_code
_entity_poly.pdbx_strand_id
1 'polypeptide(L)'
;MLPFNISEPTHRGRPSLNLLARNIFRRYWPVIITLTLVALYYASAYAPRRYQLSRIPSSFFRSPRPQGGPRPPPIPVVDAGDVWGARAHEVREAFVHAYEGYRAYALPADEVRPMSGGSINNFHGWGVTMFDSLDTMWLMGLEDMFFDTVRELQDQQWRTPRAHFFEVVIRYLGGALSAYALSEDPRLLKLADDLGTKLLPAFDTPTGFSVHGVDTELGRAKGGEGPFPESCLAELFSNQMEYKYLAHLTGKAKYFEVAERPMRVIYPPEKTLFDGLLATTWKVNTAEPNLSDFTAGGCADSAYEYFLKQWLMSGKTEPRTRELYIRSANAIMEHLLYVGSKRQLLYVTDLRRGKPTNRFQHLSCFLPGLFALAAHPSSGLNLSDTQLERHLWAAEGLAETCWAVYGDTTSGLSPDSFRMDAENERWTVLLRQWDRDERAGPAPGTKGVELQREAGNRGYVATEDAYLLRPEAVETFYVMWRTTGEVKWRERGWSVFRSLQKYTRVKHGFTTVRHLDEIPFQFDDMPRPDAHTLSMVEDKYIGLALAVSSSAAIGTSIVITKKGLTAAANAGSGSEFSYLRNPIWWAGMSTLIIGEVANFAAYSFAPPVLVTPLGALSVLIGAILASFLLNEQLGHLGRVGCALCLLGSVIIVLHAPDDRPIETITDFLNYAMKPGFLMYCFTVCALAIFLAYAVAPKHGRTNPTVYISIASIVGSVSVMFIKGFGVAVKLTFAGKNQFVYPSTFVFGLISVGCIVIQLNYYNKALDLFSVNIVNPMYYVGFCSATIVASLILFEGFNTTDASNTFSLLCGFIVTFLGVHILNLSMLEESAQAVEEGREDAAGFEGRLSLDGWHGIQREGHNAMGLSSPRGLGHARRSSLYRNPAATLFNAYDPAGGADHVGLQDLREEDDDEGWNSTERTSLRTPRSANHHHTPKTPSLGDIRINPRPL
;
A
#
# COMPACT_ATOMS: atom_id res chain seq x y z
N MET A 1 -34.92 -46.90 -44.34
CA MET A 1 -36.13 -47.62 -43.90
C MET A 1 -36.39 -47.29 -42.42
N LEU A 2 -37.66 -47.21 -42.04
CA LEU A 2 -38.16 -47.19 -40.65
C LEU A 2 -38.24 -48.65 -40.11
N PRO A 3 -38.45 -48.96 -38.81
CA PRO A 3 -39.32 -48.29 -37.82
C PRO A 3 -38.63 -47.95 -36.46
N PHE A 4 -39.19 -47.22 -35.47
CA PHE A 4 -40.55 -46.82 -35.02
C PHE A 4 -41.36 -47.81 -34.15
N ASN A 5 -41.45 -47.50 -32.84
CA ASN A 5 -42.54 -47.81 -31.88
C ASN A 5 -42.43 -46.73 -30.76
N ILE A 6 -43.45 -46.01 -30.27
CA ILE A 6 -44.79 -46.37 -29.76
C ILE A 6 -44.68 -47.08 -28.38
N SER A 7 -45.24 -46.62 -27.25
CA SER A 7 -45.93 -45.33 -26.91
C SER A 7 -46.02 -45.09 -25.37
N GLU A 8 -46.47 -43.89 -24.99
CA GLU A 8 -47.03 -43.37 -23.71
C GLU A 8 -47.72 -44.31 -22.67
N PRO A 9 -48.12 -43.85 -21.45
CA PRO A 9 -47.66 -42.73 -20.58
C PRO A 9 -47.59 -43.09 -19.06
N THR A 10 -47.33 -42.10 -18.16
CA THR A 10 -48.15 -41.75 -16.94
C THR A 10 -47.38 -41.21 -15.70
N HIS A 11 -48.14 -40.48 -14.86
CA HIS A 11 -47.96 -40.13 -13.44
C HIS A 11 -46.73 -39.34 -12.91
N ARG A 12 -47.01 -38.10 -12.47
CA ARG A 12 -46.28 -37.39 -11.41
C ARG A 12 -46.52 -38.08 -10.06
N GLY A 13 -45.44 -38.34 -9.29
CA GLY A 13 -45.49 -38.82 -7.90
C GLY A 13 -44.36 -38.21 -7.07
N ARG A 14 -44.62 -37.87 -5.80
CA ARG A 14 -43.68 -37.11 -4.93
C ARG A 14 -42.40 -37.91 -4.65
N PRO A 15 -41.19 -37.32 -4.75
CA PRO A 15 -39.96 -37.98 -4.29
C PRO A 15 -39.94 -38.10 -2.77
N SER A 16 -39.40 -39.21 -2.26
CA SER A 16 -39.38 -39.53 -0.83
C SER A 16 -38.17 -38.95 -0.08
N LEU A 17 -38.28 -38.86 1.25
CA LEU A 17 -37.23 -38.39 2.18
C LEU A 17 -35.86 -39.06 1.96
N ASN A 18 -35.84 -40.30 1.45
CA ASN A 18 -34.63 -41.07 1.14
C ASN A 18 -33.73 -40.39 0.09
N LEU A 19 -34.27 -39.51 -0.77
CA LEU A 19 -33.47 -38.75 -1.73
C LEU A 19 -32.64 -37.64 -1.06
N LEU A 20 -33.21 -36.96 -0.06
CA LEU A 20 -32.54 -35.90 0.68
C LEU A 20 -31.37 -36.48 1.51
N ALA A 21 -31.62 -37.59 2.20
CA ALA A 21 -30.60 -38.30 2.97
C ALA A 21 -29.41 -38.76 2.10
N ARG A 22 -29.66 -39.37 0.92
CA ARG A 22 -28.58 -39.78 0.00
C ARG A 22 -27.76 -38.59 -0.52
N ASN A 23 -28.39 -37.44 -0.77
CA ASN A 23 -27.68 -36.25 -1.24
C ASN A 23 -26.84 -35.58 -0.13
N ILE A 24 -27.30 -35.59 1.12
CA ILE A 24 -26.51 -35.14 2.27
C ILE A 24 -25.31 -36.07 2.48
N PHE A 25 -25.54 -37.39 2.54
CA PHE A 25 -24.48 -38.37 2.78
C PHE A 25 -23.38 -38.30 1.69
N ARG A 26 -23.78 -38.23 0.41
CA ARG A 26 -22.85 -38.11 -0.73
C ARG A 26 -22.05 -36.80 -0.75
N ARG A 27 -22.53 -35.73 -0.09
CA ARG A 27 -21.85 -34.42 -0.04
C ARG A 27 -20.80 -34.32 1.08
N TYR A 28 -20.95 -35.07 2.17
CA TYR A 28 -20.03 -35.04 3.31
C TYR A 28 -19.13 -36.28 3.45
N TRP A 29 -19.41 -37.37 2.72
CA TRP A 29 -18.56 -38.58 2.68
C TRP A 29 -17.06 -38.33 2.44
N PRO A 30 -16.63 -37.40 1.54
CA PRO A 30 -15.21 -37.11 1.36
C PRO A 30 -14.56 -36.53 2.63
N VAL A 31 -15.26 -35.66 3.35
CA VAL A 31 -14.75 -34.99 4.57
C VAL A 31 -14.54 -36.01 5.69
N ILE A 32 -15.45 -36.97 5.85
CA ILE A 32 -15.35 -38.06 6.84
C ILE A 32 -14.13 -38.95 6.52
N ILE A 33 -13.92 -39.29 5.24
CA ILE A 33 -12.73 -40.05 4.80
C ILE A 33 -11.45 -39.25 5.05
N THR A 34 -11.40 -37.96 4.70
CA THR A 34 -10.21 -37.13 4.91
C THR A 34 -9.85 -37.01 6.40
N LEU A 35 -10.82 -36.77 7.28
CA LEU A 35 -10.59 -36.73 8.73
C LEU A 35 -10.10 -38.08 9.27
N THR A 36 -10.63 -39.20 8.77
CA THR A 36 -10.19 -40.55 9.18
C THR A 36 -8.77 -40.87 8.69
N LEU A 37 -8.42 -40.45 7.47
CA LEU A 37 -7.06 -40.62 6.92
C LEU A 37 -6.04 -39.72 7.62
N VAL A 38 -6.41 -38.49 8.00
CA VAL A 38 -5.55 -37.61 8.82
C VAL A 38 -5.30 -38.22 10.20
N ALA A 39 -6.32 -38.78 10.86
CA ALA A 39 -6.15 -39.48 12.13
C ALA A 39 -5.20 -40.69 12.02
N LEU A 40 -5.31 -41.47 10.93
CA LEU A 40 -4.40 -42.60 10.65
C LEU A 40 -2.98 -42.15 10.28
N TYR A 41 -2.82 -41.02 9.60
CA TYR A 41 -1.51 -40.44 9.29
C TYR A 41 -0.76 -40.06 10.56
N TYR A 42 -1.39 -39.34 11.49
CA TYR A 42 -0.78 -38.99 12.77
C TYR A 42 -0.47 -40.22 13.66
N ALA A 43 -1.26 -41.30 13.55
CA ALA A 43 -0.97 -42.56 14.23
C ALA A 43 0.27 -43.32 13.68
N SER A 44 0.81 -42.93 12.52
CA SER A 44 1.98 -43.58 11.89
C SER A 44 3.33 -42.93 12.25
N ALA A 45 3.32 -41.77 12.92
CA ALA A 45 4.47 -40.87 13.03
C ALA A 45 5.48 -41.16 14.17
N TYR A 46 5.46 -42.35 14.79
CA TYR A 46 6.33 -42.70 15.93
C TYR A 46 7.09 -44.02 15.74
N ALA A 47 8.21 -43.97 15.00
CA ALA A 47 9.23 -45.03 15.00
C ALA A 47 10.64 -44.47 14.63
N PRO A 48 11.62 -44.46 15.54
CA PRO A 48 12.95 -43.91 15.25
C PRO A 48 13.87 -44.94 14.55
N ARG A 49 14.58 -44.53 13.50
CA ARG A 49 15.75 -45.26 12.97
C ARG A 49 16.91 -44.31 12.67
N ARG A 50 18.11 -44.69 13.12
CA ARG A 50 19.38 -44.00 12.86
C ARG A 50 19.97 -44.48 11.53
N TYR A 51 20.69 -43.60 10.83
CA TYR A 51 21.75 -43.96 9.89
C TYR A 51 22.97 -43.07 10.09
N GLN A 52 24.16 -43.57 9.73
CA GLN A 52 25.45 -42.92 9.96
C GLN A 52 25.93 -42.15 8.72
N LEU A 53 26.56 -40.99 8.92
CA LEU A 53 27.34 -40.34 7.86
C LEU A 53 28.71 -41.03 7.72
N SER A 54 29.04 -41.43 6.49
CA SER A 54 30.42 -41.73 6.08
C SER A 54 31.11 -40.45 5.58
N ARG A 55 32.41 -40.31 5.84
CA ARG A 55 33.24 -39.18 5.36
C ARG A 55 33.76 -39.45 3.94
N ILE A 56 33.87 -38.40 3.13
CA ILE A 56 34.60 -38.40 1.84
C ILE A 56 35.86 -37.52 1.99
N PRO A 57 37.04 -37.88 1.41
CA PRO A 57 38.30 -37.21 1.73
C PRO A 57 38.51 -35.85 1.04
N SER A 58 39.16 -34.92 1.75
CA SER A 58 39.41 -33.52 1.35
C SER A 58 40.64 -33.36 0.44
N SER A 59 40.63 -33.95 -0.76
CA SER A 59 41.81 -34.01 -1.66
C SER A 59 41.66 -33.30 -3.02
N PHE A 60 40.50 -32.71 -3.31
CA PHE A 60 40.17 -32.22 -4.67
C PHE A 60 40.40 -30.72 -4.94
N PHE A 61 40.75 -29.92 -3.92
CA PHE A 61 40.88 -28.46 -4.04
C PHE A 61 42.33 -27.99 -3.94
N ARG A 62 43.12 -28.18 -5.00
CA ARG A 62 44.43 -27.50 -5.16
C ARG A 62 44.86 -27.32 -6.62
N SER A 63 44.21 -26.40 -7.32
CA SER A 63 44.72 -25.83 -8.59
C SER A 63 45.70 -24.67 -8.32
N PRO A 64 46.61 -24.34 -9.27
CA PRO A 64 47.60 -23.28 -9.07
C PRO A 64 46.99 -21.87 -9.08
N ARG A 65 47.63 -20.92 -8.40
CA ARG A 65 47.33 -19.48 -8.57
C ARG A 65 47.64 -19.06 -10.02
N PRO A 66 46.75 -18.33 -10.70
CA PRO A 66 47.13 -17.58 -11.90
C PRO A 66 48.25 -16.59 -11.57
N GLN A 67 49.20 -16.41 -12.49
CA GLN A 67 50.07 -15.24 -12.46
C GLN A 67 49.27 -14.02 -12.94
N GLY A 68 49.65 -12.81 -12.50
CA GLY A 68 48.84 -11.61 -12.64
C GLY A 68 48.41 -11.33 -14.08
N GLY A 69 47.11 -11.06 -14.26
CA GLY A 69 46.59 -10.51 -15.51
C GLY A 69 47.16 -9.11 -15.80
N PRO A 70 47.04 -8.62 -17.04
CA PRO A 70 47.45 -7.26 -17.36
C PRO A 70 46.66 -6.26 -16.50
N ARG A 71 47.37 -5.27 -15.93
CA ARG A 71 46.73 -4.12 -15.29
C ARG A 71 45.75 -3.44 -16.27
N PRO A 72 44.66 -2.82 -15.78
CA PRO A 72 43.84 -1.98 -16.64
C PRO A 72 44.71 -0.93 -17.35
N PRO A 73 44.46 -0.64 -18.63
CA PRO A 73 45.20 0.40 -19.34
C PRO A 73 44.99 1.74 -18.60
N PRO A 74 46.04 2.59 -18.49
CA PRO A 74 45.89 3.89 -17.86
C PRO A 74 44.79 4.68 -18.57
N ILE A 75 43.93 5.35 -17.79
CA ILE A 75 42.85 6.18 -18.31
C ILE A 75 43.47 7.22 -19.26
N PRO A 76 43.03 7.31 -20.53
CA PRO A 76 43.54 8.32 -21.45
C PRO A 76 43.31 9.71 -20.86
N VAL A 77 44.37 10.50 -20.71
CA VAL A 77 44.27 11.90 -20.34
C VAL A 77 43.47 12.60 -21.44
N VAL A 78 42.25 13.04 -21.11
CA VAL A 78 41.31 13.62 -22.08
C VAL A 78 41.86 14.97 -22.53
N ASP A 79 41.96 15.15 -23.85
CA ASP A 79 42.41 16.40 -24.45
C ASP A 79 41.40 17.53 -24.14
N ALA A 80 41.92 18.69 -23.74
CA ALA A 80 41.13 19.81 -23.22
C ALA A 80 40.26 20.50 -24.29
N GLY A 81 40.33 20.05 -25.55
CA GLY A 81 39.45 20.46 -26.64
C GLY A 81 38.18 19.61 -26.83
N ASP A 82 38.04 18.45 -26.16
CA ASP A 82 36.85 17.60 -26.32
C ASP A 82 35.67 18.10 -25.46
N VAL A 83 34.51 18.33 -26.09
CA VAL A 83 33.23 18.61 -25.46
C VAL A 83 32.90 17.58 -24.37
N TRP A 84 33.29 16.31 -24.55
CA TRP A 84 33.07 15.27 -23.55
C TRP A 84 33.90 15.44 -22.28
N GLY A 85 35.05 16.12 -22.32
CA GLY A 85 35.84 16.46 -21.13
C GLY A 85 35.10 17.43 -20.22
N ALA A 86 34.54 18.51 -20.81
CA ALA A 86 33.70 19.46 -20.07
C ALA A 86 32.45 18.79 -19.49
N ARG A 87 31.76 17.95 -20.27
CA ARG A 87 30.59 17.19 -19.81
C ARG A 87 30.91 16.23 -18.66
N ALA A 88 32.07 15.56 -18.70
CA ALA A 88 32.53 14.70 -17.61
C ALA A 88 32.82 15.51 -16.33
N HIS A 89 33.39 16.72 -16.47
CA HIS A 89 33.57 17.64 -15.35
C HIS A 89 32.22 18.07 -14.77
N GLU A 90 31.21 18.40 -15.58
CA GLU A 90 29.86 18.73 -15.07
C GLU A 90 29.22 17.58 -14.27
N VAL A 91 29.43 16.32 -14.68
CA VAL A 91 28.98 15.13 -13.94
C VAL A 91 29.74 14.97 -12.62
N ARG A 92 31.05 15.23 -12.60
CA ARG A 92 31.86 15.21 -11.38
C ARG A 92 31.40 16.28 -10.37
N GLU A 93 31.11 17.50 -10.81
CA GLU A 93 30.60 18.58 -9.95
C GLU A 93 29.14 18.34 -9.49
N ALA A 94 28.36 17.52 -10.20
CA ALA A 94 27.10 17.00 -9.71
C ALA A 94 27.32 16.03 -8.54
N PHE A 95 28.22 15.05 -8.71
CA PHE A 95 28.56 14.09 -7.67
C PHE A 95 29.13 14.77 -6.41
N VAL A 96 30.08 15.70 -6.56
CA VAL A 96 30.67 16.45 -5.43
C VAL A 96 29.59 17.22 -4.67
N HIS A 97 28.68 17.93 -5.35
CA HIS A 97 27.54 18.61 -4.72
C HIS A 97 26.63 17.67 -3.92
N ALA A 98 26.34 16.48 -4.47
CA ALA A 98 25.52 15.49 -3.77
C ALA A 98 26.22 14.93 -2.53
N TYR A 99 27.50 14.54 -2.67
CA TYR A 99 28.26 13.94 -1.58
C TYR A 99 28.64 14.95 -0.49
N GLU A 100 28.97 16.19 -0.82
CA GLU A 100 29.16 17.26 0.17
C GLU A 100 27.86 17.63 0.89
N GLY A 101 26.73 17.63 0.18
CA GLY A 101 25.40 17.76 0.78
C GLY A 101 25.11 16.64 1.79
N TYR A 102 25.40 15.39 1.43
CA TYR A 102 25.33 14.25 2.35
C TYR A 102 26.29 14.39 3.55
N ARG A 103 27.57 14.71 3.29
CA ARG A 103 28.64 14.84 4.30
C ARG A 103 28.34 15.94 5.32
N ALA A 104 27.72 17.05 4.90
CA ALA A 104 27.41 18.19 5.75
C ALA A 104 26.10 18.08 6.55
N TYR A 105 25.14 17.27 6.09
CA TYR A 105 23.77 17.26 6.65
C TYR A 105 23.27 15.90 7.14
N ALA A 106 23.89 14.79 6.72
CA ALA A 106 23.39 13.44 7.03
C ALA A 106 24.40 12.47 7.64
N LEU A 107 25.69 12.53 7.28
CA LEU A 107 26.74 11.65 7.81
C LEU A 107 26.64 11.48 9.36
N PRO A 108 26.61 10.25 9.92
CA PRO A 108 26.79 8.94 9.28
C PRO A 108 25.46 8.21 8.95
N ALA A 109 24.33 8.90 8.88
CA ALA A 109 23.04 8.32 8.47
C ALA A 109 23.08 7.74 7.05
N ASP A 110 22.10 6.92 6.68
CA ASP A 110 22.09 6.26 5.36
C ASP A 110 22.00 7.27 4.22
N GLU A 111 21.05 8.21 4.30
CA GLU A 111 20.74 9.18 3.25
C GLU A 111 20.45 10.58 3.81
N VAL A 112 20.69 11.60 2.98
CA VAL A 112 20.24 12.98 3.22
C VAL A 112 18.81 13.18 2.75
N ARG A 113 18.05 14.04 3.45
CA ARG A 113 16.76 14.55 2.98
C ARG A 113 17.00 15.86 2.21
N PRO A 114 16.93 15.84 0.87
CA PRO A 114 17.61 16.83 0.03
C PRO A 114 16.92 18.21 -0.04
N MET A 115 15.65 18.32 0.40
CA MET A 115 14.93 19.60 0.51
C MET A 115 15.01 20.18 1.93
N SER A 116 14.84 19.36 2.97
CA SER A 116 14.86 19.82 4.36
C SER A 116 16.28 19.98 4.93
N GLY A 117 17.28 19.32 4.35
CA GLY A 117 18.62 19.21 4.95
C GLY A 117 18.65 18.35 6.21
N GLY A 118 17.65 17.48 6.40
CA GLY A 118 17.66 16.44 7.42
C GLY A 118 18.32 15.15 6.93
N SER A 119 18.11 14.05 7.66
CA SER A 119 18.63 12.73 7.32
C SER A 119 17.59 11.62 7.52
N ILE A 120 17.87 10.42 7.00
CA ILE A 120 17.03 9.23 7.14
C ILE A 120 17.89 7.96 7.20
N ASN A 121 17.43 6.99 7.99
CA ASN A 121 18.02 5.65 8.11
C ASN A 121 17.05 4.59 7.57
N ASN A 122 16.98 4.48 6.24
CA ASN A 122 16.18 3.51 5.49
C ASN A 122 16.96 2.23 5.12
N PHE A 123 18.27 2.20 5.34
CA PHE A 123 19.20 1.11 5.05
C PHE A 123 20.01 0.69 6.29
N HIS A 124 19.33 0.62 7.44
CA HIS A 124 19.80 0.15 8.76
C HIS A 124 20.69 1.13 9.57
N GLY A 125 20.94 2.35 9.10
CA GLY A 125 21.79 3.34 9.77
C GLY A 125 23.27 2.98 9.72
N TRP A 126 23.72 2.43 8.59
CA TRP A 126 25.10 2.05 8.33
C TRP A 126 25.79 2.96 7.31
N GLY A 127 25.09 3.97 6.79
CA GLY A 127 25.67 5.00 5.93
C GLY A 127 25.76 4.58 4.48
N VAL A 128 24.66 4.06 3.90
CA VAL A 128 24.63 3.51 2.53
C VAL A 128 25.25 4.45 1.49
N THR A 129 24.99 5.76 1.58
CA THR A 129 25.54 6.77 0.66
C THR A 129 27.08 6.79 0.67
N MET A 130 27.74 6.40 1.76
CA MET A 130 29.19 6.22 1.76
C MET A 130 29.61 5.04 0.88
N PHE A 131 29.02 3.86 1.08
CA PHE A 131 29.40 2.64 0.36
C PHE A 131 29.07 2.73 -1.14
N ASP A 132 27.85 3.17 -1.48
CA ASP A 132 27.38 3.35 -2.87
C ASP A 132 28.15 4.47 -3.61
N SER A 133 29.01 5.24 -2.93
CA SER A 133 29.81 6.33 -3.52
C SER A 133 31.30 6.00 -3.70
N LEU A 134 31.86 4.98 -3.03
CA LEU A 134 33.31 4.78 -2.95
C LEU A 134 33.97 4.51 -4.32
N ASP A 135 33.42 3.60 -5.11
CA ASP A 135 33.97 3.29 -6.44
C ASP A 135 33.82 4.48 -7.40
N THR A 136 32.72 5.23 -7.29
CA THR A 136 32.44 6.43 -8.07
C THR A 136 33.42 7.55 -7.75
N MET A 137 33.80 7.77 -6.48
CA MET A 137 34.89 8.69 -6.11
C MET A 137 36.20 8.31 -6.81
N TRP A 138 36.56 7.02 -6.78
CA TRP A 138 37.79 6.53 -7.38
C TRP A 138 37.78 6.72 -8.92
N LEU A 139 36.68 6.36 -9.57
CA LEU A 139 36.49 6.54 -11.02
C LEU A 139 36.47 8.01 -11.47
N MET A 140 36.14 8.94 -10.57
CA MET A 140 36.12 10.40 -10.82
C MET A 140 37.41 11.13 -10.40
N GLY A 141 38.44 10.43 -9.91
CA GLY A 141 39.67 11.06 -9.41
C GLY A 141 39.39 11.97 -8.21
N LEU A 142 38.61 11.46 -7.24
CA LEU A 142 38.30 12.08 -5.95
C LEU A 142 38.99 11.32 -4.81
N GLU A 143 40.27 10.98 -4.99
CA GLU A 143 41.05 10.12 -4.08
C GLU A 143 41.10 10.66 -2.63
N ASP A 144 41.22 11.97 -2.42
CA ASP A 144 41.18 12.58 -1.08
C ASP A 144 39.83 12.34 -0.38
N MET A 145 38.72 12.50 -1.12
CA MET A 145 37.36 12.26 -0.64
C MET A 145 37.16 10.77 -0.32
N PHE A 146 37.65 9.89 -1.18
CA PHE A 146 37.67 8.45 -0.96
C PHE A 146 38.42 8.06 0.32
N PHE A 147 39.66 8.53 0.51
CA PHE A 147 40.46 8.18 1.70
C PHE A 147 39.98 8.85 2.99
N ASP A 148 39.20 9.93 2.90
CA ASP A 148 38.36 10.42 4.01
C ASP A 148 37.20 9.44 4.29
N THR A 149 36.39 9.07 3.30
CA THR A 149 35.23 8.17 3.51
C THR A 149 35.62 6.79 4.03
N VAL A 150 36.70 6.17 3.52
CA VAL A 150 37.22 4.88 4.04
C VAL A 150 37.73 5.01 5.50
N ARG A 151 38.04 6.22 5.96
CA ARG A 151 38.42 6.49 7.37
C ARG A 151 37.20 6.52 8.29
N GLU A 152 36.12 7.18 7.87
CA GLU A 152 34.85 7.18 8.64
C GLU A 152 34.29 5.75 8.78
N LEU A 153 34.45 4.92 7.74
CA LEU A 153 33.98 3.53 7.72
C LEU A 153 34.84 2.52 8.51
N GLN A 154 36.00 2.91 9.04
CA GLN A 154 37.00 1.96 9.56
C GLN A 154 36.50 1.15 10.79
N ASP A 155 35.57 1.72 11.57
CA ASP A 155 35.05 1.21 12.84
C ASP A 155 33.61 0.67 12.74
N GLN A 156 33.11 0.48 11.50
CA GLN A 156 31.72 0.16 11.18
C GLN A 156 31.15 -1.02 11.99
N GLN A 157 29.98 -0.80 12.62
CA GLN A 157 29.29 -1.77 13.45
C GLN A 157 28.06 -2.34 12.72
N TRP A 158 28.22 -3.49 12.06
CA TRP A 158 27.11 -4.25 11.47
C TRP A 158 26.21 -4.85 12.56
N ARG A 159 25.29 -4.03 13.08
CA ARG A 159 24.26 -4.37 14.07
C ARG A 159 22.90 -3.90 13.58
N THR A 160 21.96 -4.83 13.51
CA THR A 160 20.53 -4.61 13.29
C THR A 160 19.77 -5.91 13.58
N PRO A 161 18.55 -5.85 14.15
CA PRO A 161 17.67 -7.01 14.30
C PRO A 161 17.06 -7.52 12.97
N ARG A 162 17.20 -6.75 11.87
CA ARG A 162 16.75 -7.16 10.51
C ARG A 162 17.53 -6.40 9.42
N ALA A 163 18.62 -6.98 8.94
CA ALA A 163 19.33 -6.57 7.73
C ALA A 163 18.60 -7.12 6.50
N HIS A 164 18.15 -6.27 5.59
CA HIS A 164 17.53 -6.66 4.32
C HIS A 164 18.59 -7.29 3.39
N PHE A 165 18.55 -8.60 3.21
CA PHE A 165 19.69 -9.35 2.66
C PHE A 165 20.12 -8.88 1.25
N PHE A 166 19.18 -8.79 0.31
CA PHE A 166 19.44 -8.37 -1.07
C PHE A 166 20.05 -6.96 -1.15
N GLU A 167 19.37 -5.95 -0.58
CA GLU A 167 19.86 -4.56 -0.56
C GLU A 167 21.25 -4.45 0.11
N VAL A 168 21.49 -5.18 1.20
CA VAL A 168 22.77 -5.13 1.89
C VAL A 168 23.90 -5.79 1.09
N VAL A 169 23.59 -6.85 0.33
CA VAL A 169 24.57 -7.48 -0.55
C VAL A 169 24.94 -6.57 -1.71
N ILE A 170 23.97 -6.05 -2.48
CA ILE A 170 24.28 -5.27 -3.69
C ILE A 170 24.92 -3.90 -3.37
N ARG A 171 24.57 -3.28 -2.23
CA ARG A 171 25.06 -1.95 -1.82
C ARG A 171 26.32 -2.03 -0.96
N TYR A 172 26.19 -2.46 0.29
CA TYR A 172 27.28 -2.42 1.26
C TYR A 172 28.39 -3.42 0.92
N LEU A 173 28.04 -4.67 0.58
CA LEU A 173 29.04 -5.67 0.20
C LEU A 173 29.56 -5.43 -1.23
N GLY A 174 28.69 -5.09 -2.17
CA GLY A 174 29.03 -4.71 -3.55
C GLY A 174 29.99 -3.53 -3.61
N GLY A 175 29.59 -2.38 -3.05
CA GLY A 175 30.39 -1.15 -3.01
C GLY A 175 31.73 -1.29 -2.28
N ALA A 176 31.78 -2.07 -1.18
CA ALA A 176 33.05 -2.37 -0.52
C ALA A 176 33.98 -3.25 -1.40
N LEU A 177 33.42 -4.19 -2.17
CA LEU A 177 34.18 -5.07 -3.06
C LEU A 177 34.61 -4.38 -4.36
N SER A 178 33.78 -3.51 -4.95
CA SER A 178 34.13 -2.73 -6.15
C SER A 178 35.20 -1.69 -5.82
N ALA A 179 35.03 -0.94 -4.72
CA ALA A 179 36.03 -0.01 -4.22
C ALA A 179 37.35 -0.70 -3.88
N TYR A 180 37.33 -1.89 -3.28
CA TYR A 180 38.54 -2.70 -3.09
C TYR A 180 39.18 -3.13 -4.42
N ALA A 181 38.38 -3.57 -5.40
CA ALA A 181 38.87 -3.99 -6.72
C ALA A 181 39.55 -2.86 -7.52
N LEU A 182 39.22 -1.60 -7.20
CA LEU A 182 39.80 -0.42 -7.83
C LEU A 182 41.01 0.16 -7.06
N SER A 183 40.98 0.13 -5.72
CA SER A 183 41.96 0.80 -4.85
C SER A 183 43.01 -0.11 -4.20
N GLU A 184 42.77 -1.42 -4.16
CA GLU A 184 43.52 -2.42 -3.39
C GLU A 184 43.56 -2.15 -1.85
N ASP A 185 42.75 -1.23 -1.30
CA ASP A 185 42.79 -0.87 0.14
C ASP A 185 42.27 -2.02 1.05
N PRO A 186 43.14 -2.66 1.87
CA PRO A 186 42.77 -3.84 2.64
C PRO A 186 41.72 -3.58 3.73
N ARG A 187 41.43 -2.32 4.08
CA ARG A 187 40.35 -1.97 5.01
C ARG A 187 38.98 -2.33 4.42
N LEU A 188 38.80 -2.14 3.12
CA LEU A 188 37.55 -2.42 2.41
C LEU A 188 37.29 -3.93 2.30
N LEU A 189 38.32 -4.73 1.96
CA LEU A 189 38.20 -6.19 1.98
C LEU A 189 37.90 -6.72 3.39
N LYS A 190 38.47 -6.13 4.45
CA LYS A 190 38.14 -6.49 5.85
C LYS A 190 36.67 -6.20 6.19
N LEU A 191 36.13 -5.05 5.75
CA LEU A 191 34.72 -4.70 5.95
C LEU A 191 33.78 -5.66 5.21
N ALA A 192 34.11 -5.96 3.94
CA ALA A 192 33.38 -6.94 3.12
C ALA A 192 33.41 -8.36 3.72
N ASP A 193 34.54 -8.78 4.30
CA ASP A 193 34.72 -10.09 4.91
C ASP A 193 33.91 -10.26 6.21
N ASP A 194 33.83 -9.23 7.06
CA ASP A 194 32.99 -9.28 8.27
C ASP A 194 31.48 -9.24 7.92
N LEU A 195 31.07 -8.30 7.04
CA LEU A 195 29.68 -8.21 6.58
C LEU A 195 29.22 -9.50 5.88
N GLY A 196 30.00 -9.99 4.92
CA GLY A 196 29.73 -11.23 4.19
C GLY A 196 29.66 -12.45 5.11
N THR A 197 30.42 -12.46 6.23
CA THR A 197 30.32 -13.47 7.30
C THR A 197 29.01 -13.36 8.08
N LYS A 198 28.64 -12.15 8.51
CA LYS A 198 27.43 -11.89 9.33
C LYS A 198 26.13 -12.20 8.60
N LEU A 199 26.11 -12.07 7.27
CA LEU A 199 24.94 -12.35 6.43
C LEU A 199 24.79 -13.83 6.05
N LEU A 200 25.77 -14.69 6.34
CA LEU A 200 25.70 -16.14 6.06
C LEU A 200 24.42 -16.85 6.55
N PRO A 201 23.78 -16.49 7.69
CA PRO A 201 22.53 -17.11 8.13
C PRO A 201 21.35 -16.92 7.17
N ALA A 202 21.44 -16.03 6.18
CA ALA A 202 20.42 -15.91 5.13
C ALA A 202 20.22 -17.23 4.35
N PHE A 203 21.28 -18.01 4.19
CA PHE A 203 21.31 -19.25 3.38
C PHE A 203 21.00 -20.52 4.20
N ASP A 204 20.69 -20.41 5.49
CA ASP A 204 20.40 -21.53 6.40
C ASP A 204 18.96 -22.08 6.23
N THR A 205 18.57 -22.30 4.97
CA THR A 205 17.28 -22.86 4.55
C THR A 205 17.45 -24.27 3.96
N PRO A 206 16.37 -25.07 3.79
CA PRO A 206 16.47 -26.43 3.24
C PRO A 206 17.00 -26.48 1.81
N THR A 207 16.59 -25.53 0.97
CA THR A 207 17.06 -25.34 -0.42
C THR A 207 18.45 -24.70 -0.47
N GLY A 208 18.71 -23.76 0.45
CA GLY A 208 19.83 -22.82 0.39
C GLY A 208 19.46 -21.46 -0.20
N PHE A 209 18.23 -21.29 -0.66
CA PHE A 209 17.68 -19.98 -1.05
C PHE A 209 17.78 -18.99 0.11
N SER A 210 18.17 -17.75 -0.18
CA SER A 210 18.25 -16.67 0.78
C SER A 210 16.88 -16.35 1.39
N VAL A 211 16.85 -16.06 2.68
CA VAL A 211 15.73 -15.32 3.29
C VAL A 211 15.94 -13.81 3.12
N HIS A 212 14.84 -13.08 3.02
CA HIS A 212 14.80 -11.62 2.91
C HIS A 212 15.54 -10.87 4.05
N GLY A 213 15.74 -11.49 5.24
CA GLY A 213 16.31 -10.80 6.40
C GLY A 213 17.37 -11.60 7.18
N VAL A 214 18.31 -10.89 7.81
CA VAL A 214 19.24 -11.45 8.80
C VAL A 214 19.24 -10.60 10.08
N ASP A 215 19.04 -11.23 11.22
CA ASP A 215 19.25 -10.66 12.55
C ASP A 215 20.76 -10.75 12.83
N THR A 216 21.48 -9.64 12.59
CA THR A 216 22.97 -9.61 12.61
C THR A 216 23.56 -9.51 14.01
N GLU A 217 22.71 -9.26 15.01
CA GLU A 217 23.07 -9.24 16.43
C GLU A 217 22.93 -10.63 17.05
N LEU A 218 21.84 -11.36 16.75
CA LEU A 218 21.65 -12.74 17.20
C LEU A 218 22.20 -13.81 16.22
N GLY A 219 22.68 -13.39 15.04
CA GLY A 219 23.32 -14.26 14.06
C GLY A 219 22.39 -15.29 13.41
N ARG A 220 21.15 -14.88 13.06
CA ARG A 220 20.11 -15.81 12.55
C ARG A 220 19.29 -15.26 11.37
N ALA A 221 18.68 -16.17 10.62
CA ALA A 221 17.69 -15.86 9.59
C ALA A 221 16.48 -15.08 10.13
N LYS A 222 15.90 -14.21 9.29
CA LYS A 222 14.63 -13.49 9.49
C LYS A 222 13.79 -13.50 8.22
N GLY A 223 12.47 -13.60 8.38
CA GLY A 223 11.52 -13.65 7.25
C GLY A 223 11.31 -15.04 6.63
N GLY A 224 12.11 -16.05 7.00
CA GLY A 224 11.82 -17.46 6.71
C GLY A 224 10.88 -18.14 7.72
N GLU A 225 10.49 -17.42 8.79
CA GLU A 225 9.66 -17.91 9.90
C GLU A 225 8.17 -17.96 9.50
N GLY A 226 7.75 -19.00 8.76
CA GLY A 226 6.36 -19.23 8.36
C GLY A 226 6.16 -20.52 7.55
N PRO A 227 4.90 -20.95 7.27
CA PRO A 227 4.65 -22.19 6.52
C PRO A 227 5.03 -22.10 5.04
N PHE A 228 4.87 -20.91 4.42
CA PHE A 228 5.13 -20.69 2.99
C PHE A 228 5.79 -19.32 2.73
N PRO A 229 7.06 -19.10 3.14
CA PRO A 229 7.80 -17.91 2.71
C PRO A 229 8.09 -17.98 1.20
N GLU A 230 7.57 -17.03 0.44
CA GLU A 230 7.96 -16.77 -0.95
C GLU A 230 8.93 -15.56 -1.01
N SER A 231 9.80 -15.53 -2.02
CA SER A 231 10.73 -14.42 -2.29
C SER A 231 10.89 -14.22 -3.80
N CYS A 232 11.33 -13.02 -4.17
CA CYS A 232 11.59 -12.61 -5.55
C CYS A 232 12.75 -13.37 -6.20
N LEU A 233 12.64 -13.64 -7.50
CA LEU A 233 13.74 -14.20 -8.29
C LEU A 233 15.02 -13.34 -8.17
N ALA A 234 14.88 -12.01 -8.17
CA ALA A 234 15.98 -11.07 -7.93
C ALA A 234 16.69 -11.32 -6.58
N GLU A 235 15.98 -11.29 -5.45
CA GLU A 235 16.55 -11.51 -4.10
C GLU A 235 17.31 -12.84 -3.96
N LEU A 236 16.83 -13.88 -4.66
CA LEU A 236 17.38 -15.24 -4.60
C LEU A 236 18.67 -15.41 -5.42
N PHE A 237 18.79 -14.70 -6.55
CA PHE A 237 19.83 -14.92 -7.56
C PHE A 237 20.66 -13.68 -7.91
N SER A 238 20.61 -12.65 -7.07
CA SER A 238 21.43 -11.42 -7.15
C SER A 238 22.33 -11.27 -5.93
N ASN A 239 23.08 -12.33 -5.62
CA ASN A 239 24.10 -12.36 -4.55
C ASN A 239 25.39 -13.11 -4.97
N GLN A 240 25.39 -13.66 -6.18
CA GLN A 240 26.42 -14.55 -6.68
C GLN A 240 27.68 -13.81 -7.11
N MET A 241 27.59 -12.55 -7.54
CA MET A 241 28.75 -11.76 -7.95
C MET A 241 29.64 -11.46 -6.74
N GLU A 242 29.02 -10.91 -5.70
CA GLU A 242 29.63 -10.47 -4.45
C GLU A 242 30.22 -11.66 -3.71
N TYR A 243 29.43 -12.71 -3.47
CA TYR A 243 29.88 -13.86 -2.71
C TYR A 243 30.90 -14.73 -3.45
N LYS A 244 30.80 -14.92 -4.79
CA LYS A 244 31.86 -15.63 -5.54
C LYS A 244 33.15 -14.80 -5.62
N TYR A 245 33.07 -13.47 -5.74
CA TYR A 245 34.26 -12.61 -5.73
C TYR A 245 34.90 -12.52 -4.33
N LEU A 246 34.11 -12.37 -3.27
CA LEU A 246 34.60 -12.45 -1.89
C LEU A 246 35.25 -13.82 -1.61
N ALA A 247 34.70 -14.93 -2.13
CA ALA A 247 35.33 -16.24 -2.04
C ALA A 247 36.70 -16.30 -2.73
N HIS A 248 36.83 -15.66 -3.91
CA HIS A 248 38.08 -15.58 -4.66
C HIS A 248 39.16 -14.79 -3.89
N LEU A 249 38.80 -13.63 -3.36
CA LEU A 249 39.73 -12.75 -2.63
C LEU A 249 40.17 -13.33 -1.27
N THR A 250 39.24 -13.91 -0.51
CA THR A 250 39.48 -14.40 0.86
C THR A 250 39.96 -15.85 0.91
N GLY A 251 39.76 -16.62 -0.16
CA GLY A 251 39.95 -18.08 -0.19
C GLY A 251 38.90 -18.87 0.61
N LYS A 252 37.89 -18.22 1.20
CA LYS A 252 36.84 -18.89 2.01
C LYS A 252 35.82 -19.59 1.11
N ALA A 253 36.02 -20.88 0.86
CA ALA A 253 35.14 -21.72 0.05
C ALA A 253 33.64 -21.62 0.42
N LYS A 254 33.30 -21.43 1.70
CA LYS A 254 31.91 -21.29 2.17
C LYS A 254 31.13 -20.19 1.41
N TYR A 255 31.76 -19.07 1.06
CA TYR A 255 31.09 -18.00 0.31
C TYR A 255 30.68 -18.45 -1.10
N PHE A 256 31.55 -19.17 -1.81
CA PHE A 256 31.21 -19.75 -3.10
C PHE A 256 30.12 -20.83 -2.95
N GLU A 257 30.22 -21.67 -1.93
CA GLU A 257 29.25 -22.75 -1.67
C GLU A 257 27.84 -22.24 -1.38
N VAL A 258 27.67 -21.17 -0.59
CA VAL A 258 26.34 -20.61 -0.31
C VAL A 258 25.73 -19.92 -1.53
N ALA A 259 26.53 -19.21 -2.33
CA ALA A 259 26.06 -18.55 -3.56
C ALA A 259 25.71 -19.54 -4.69
N GLU A 260 26.50 -20.60 -4.85
CA GLU A 260 26.32 -21.62 -5.89
C GLU A 260 25.25 -22.66 -5.54
N ARG A 261 24.90 -22.85 -4.26
CA ARG A 261 23.87 -23.80 -3.83
C ARG A 261 22.47 -23.47 -4.39
N PRO A 262 21.95 -22.23 -4.33
CA PRO A 262 20.74 -21.82 -5.05
C PRO A 262 20.80 -22.10 -6.56
N MET A 263 21.90 -21.73 -7.23
CA MET A 263 22.02 -21.83 -8.69
C MET A 263 21.82 -23.27 -9.19
N ARG A 264 22.27 -24.27 -8.42
CA ARG A 264 22.06 -25.70 -8.71
C ARG A 264 20.61 -26.14 -8.78
N VAL A 265 19.68 -25.34 -8.24
CA VAL A 265 18.23 -25.58 -8.30
C VAL A 265 17.63 -25.15 -9.64
N ILE A 266 18.23 -24.16 -10.33
CA ILE A 266 17.68 -23.56 -11.57
C ILE A 266 18.47 -23.88 -12.85
N TYR A 267 19.69 -24.40 -12.76
CA TYR A 267 20.38 -24.96 -13.93
C TYR A 267 19.59 -26.07 -14.69
N PRO A 268 18.91 -27.03 -14.01
CA PRO A 268 18.19 -28.11 -14.68
C PRO A 268 17.09 -27.57 -15.62
N PRO A 269 17.01 -28.02 -16.90
CA PRO A 269 16.04 -27.52 -17.86
C PRO A 269 14.57 -27.63 -17.42
N GLU A 270 14.26 -28.62 -16.57
CA GLU A 270 12.93 -28.91 -16.04
C GLU A 270 12.46 -27.87 -15.01
N LYS A 271 13.37 -27.00 -14.55
CA LYS A 271 13.10 -25.91 -13.60
C LYS A 271 12.98 -24.54 -14.27
N THR A 272 13.43 -24.40 -15.51
CA THR A 272 13.07 -23.28 -16.40
C THR A 272 11.76 -23.58 -17.11
N LEU A 273 10.76 -22.72 -16.91
CA LEU A 273 9.41 -22.85 -17.44
C LEU A 273 9.31 -22.12 -18.79
N PHE A 274 8.20 -22.23 -19.53
CA PHE A 274 7.94 -21.46 -20.78
C PHE A 274 9.20 -21.26 -21.64
N ASP A 275 9.75 -22.38 -22.14
CA ASP A 275 10.93 -22.48 -23.01
C ASP A 275 12.26 -21.91 -22.46
N GLY A 276 12.31 -21.42 -21.22
CA GLY A 276 13.51 -20.87 -20.59
C GLY A 276 13.27 -19.83 -19.49
N LEU A 277 12.05 -19.33 -19.35
CA LEU A 277 11.66 -18.27 -18.43
C LEU A 277 11.56 -18.78 -16.98
N LEU A 278 11.93 -17.94 -16.01
CA LEU A 278 11.82 -18.27 -14.59
C LEU A 278 10.61 -17.53 -13.98
N ALA A 279 9.90 -18.19 -13.07
CA ALA A 279 8.80 -17.60 -12.32
C ALA A 279 9.28 -16.41 -11.47
N THR A 280 8.43 -15.40 -11.30
CA THR A 280 8.75 -14.18 -10.55
C THR A 280 8.96 -14.44 -9.06
N THR A 281 8.15 -15.32 -8.43
CA THR A 281 8.28 -15.70 -7.02
C THR A 281 8.49 -17.21 -6.84
N TRP A 282 9.24 -17.57 -5.80
CA TRP A 282 9.55 -18.96 -5.44
C TRP A 282 9.43 -19.17 -3.93
N LYS A 283 8.91 -20.33 -3.52
CA LYS A 283 8.89 -20.74 -2.10
C LYS A 283 10.31 -21.06 -1.62
N VAL A 284 10.82 -20.28 -0.67
CA VAL A 284 12.18 -20.38 -0.14
C VAL A 284 12.47 -21.79 0.39
N ASN A 285 11.53 -22.39 1.13
CA ASN A 285 11.74 -23.67 1.81
C ASN A 285 11.60 -24.92 0.91
N THR A 286 10.97 -24.83 -0.27
CA THR A 286 10.72 -25.99 -1.16
C THR A 286 11.21 -25.84 -2.60
N ALA A 287 11.59 -24.63 -3.03
CA ALA A 287 11.90 -24.30 -4.42
C ALA A 287 10.79 -24.70 -5.42
N GLU A 288 9.55 -24.46 -5.00
CA GLU A 288 8.37 -24.44 -5.87
C GLU A 288 8.18 -23.04 -6.47
N PRO A 289 8.13 -22.90 -7.81
CA PRO A 289 7.85 -21.63 -8.47
C PRO A 289 6.35 -21.28 -8.48
N ASN A 290 6.03 -19.99 -8.39
CA ASN A 290 4.70 -19.46 -8.74
C ASN A 290 4.50 -19.51 -10.26
N LEU A 291 3.79 -20.54 -10.75
CA LEU A 291 3.53 -20.75 -12.18
C LEU A 291 2.59 -19.71 -12.83
N SER A 292 2.15 -18.67 -12.11
CA SER A 292 1.16 -17.71 -12.59
C SER A 292 1.70 -16.33 -12.94
N ASP A 293 2.89 -15.93 -12.48
CA ASP A 293 3.45 -14.60 -12.74
C ASP A 293 4.90 -14.70 -13.25
N PHE A 294 5.19 -14.02 -14.37
CA PHE A 294 6.52 -13.93 -15.00
C PHE A 294 6.80 -12.49 -15.41
N THR A 295 8.01 -11.98 -15.17
CA THR A 295 8.45 -10.65 -15.60
C THR A 295 9.95 -10.62 -15.91
N ALA A 296 10.40 -9.51 -16.50
CA ALA A 296 11.80 -9.10 -16.61
C ALA A 296 11.98 -7.64 -16.14
N GLY A 297 11.05 -7.13 -15.32
CA GLY A 297 11.24 -5.93 -14.50
C GLY A 297 11.50 -6.29 -13.04
N GLY A 298 11.06 -5.42 -12.13
CA GLY A 298 11.25 -5.56 -10.69
C GLY A 298 10.84 -6.95 -10.18
N CYS A 299 11.56 -7.47 -9.19
CA CYS A 299 11.45 -8.83 -8.64
C CYS A 299 12.09 -9.94 -9.51
N ALA A 300 12.59 -9.65 -10.73
CA ALA A 300 13.24 -10.66 -11.59
C ALA A 300 14.44 -10.18 -12.44
N ASP A 301 14.44 -8.92 -12.86
CA ASP A 301 15.53 -8.18 -13.51
C ASP A 301 16.96 -8.65 -13.21
N SER A 302 17.49 -8.36 -12.01
CA SER A 302 18.92 -8.53 -11.70
C SER A 302 19.36 -10.00 -11.64
N ALA A 303 18.43 -10.94 -11.50
CA ALA A 303 18.74 -12.36 -11.63
C ALA A 303 19.16 -12.71 -13.07
N TYR A 304 18.40 -12.25 -14.07
CA TYR A 304 18.73 -12.46 -15.48
C TYR A 304 20.05 -11.76 -15.87
N GLU A 305 20.30 -10.60 -15.28
CA GLU A 305 21.58 -9.88 -15.38
C GLU A 305 22.75 -10.72 -14.84
N TYR A 306 22.60 -11.28 -13.63
CA TYR A 306 23.65 -12.03 -12.94
C TYR A 306 23.96 -13.37 -13.61
N PHE A 307 23.04 -13.93 -14.42
CA PHE A 307 23.36 -15.10 -15.24
C PHE A 307 24.42 -14.78 -16.30
N LEU A 308 24.39 -13.58 -16.92
CA LEU A 308 25.45 -13.14 -17.82
C LEU A 308 26.68 -12.65 -17.05
N LYS A 309 26.49 -11.79 -16.05
CA LYS A 309 27.63 -11.18 -15.33
C LYS A 309 28.48 -12.24 -14.60
N GLN A 310 27.92 -13.37 -14.14
CA GLN A 310 28.70 -14.53 -13.65
C GLN A 310 29.55 -15.22 -14.72
N TRP A 311 29.02 -15.41 -15.95
CA TRP A 311 29.81 -15.96 -17.07
C TRP A 311 31.02 -15.07 -17.38
N LEU A 312 30.84 -13.74 -17.36
CA LEU A 312 31.92 -12.79 -17.56
C LEU A 312 32.93 -12.79 -16.39
N MET A 313 32.45 -12.71 -15.15
CA MET A 313 33.27 -12.69 -13.93
C MET A 313 34.10 -13.96 -13.74
N SER A 314 33.57 -15.13 -14.10
CA SER A 314 34.32 -16.40 -14.06
C SER A 314 35.46 -16.47 -15.08
N GLY A 315 35.70 -15.42 -15.89
CA GLY A 315 36.65 -15.47 -16.99
C GLY A 315 36.19 -16.40 -18.11
N LYS A 316 34.86 -16.59 -18.26
CA LYS A 316 34.21 -17.46 -19.26
C LYS A 316 34.45 -18.95 -19.02
N THR A 317 34.46 -19.39 -17.77
CA THR A 317 34.69 -20.80 -17.39
C THR A 317 33.50 -21.51 -16.76
N GLU A 318 32.39 -20.82 -16.45
CA GLU A 318 31.15 -21.45 -15.93
C GLU A 318 30.12 -21.67 -17.07
N PRO A 319 30.14 -22.78 -17.83
CA PRO A 319 29.23 -22.98 -18.96
C PRO A 319 27.74 -22.99 -18.55
N ARG A 320 27.43 -23.38 -17.31
CA ARG A 320 26.04 -23.44 -16.81
C ARG A 320 25.38 -22.07 -16.67
N THR A 321 26.11 -21.03 -16.27
CA THR A 321 25.57 -19.67 -16.17
C THR A 321 25.38 -19.06 -17.56
N ARG A 322 26.30 -19.32 -18.50
CA ARG A 322 26.11 -19.06 -19.94
C ARG A 322 24.86 -19.75 -20.52
N GLU A 323 24.69 -21.04 -20.29
CA GLU A 323 23.53 -21.80 -20.79
C GLU A 323 22.21 -21.29 -20.19
N LEU A 324 22.19 -20.97 -18.90
CA LEU A 324 21.04 -20.39 -18.21
C LEU A 324 20.69 -19.00 -18.76
N TYR A 325 21.68 -18.12 -18.97
CA TYR A 325 21.48 -16.82 -19.60
C TYR A 325 20.91 -16.97 -21.02
N ILE A 326 21.53 -17.79 -21.87
CA ILE A 326 21.07 -17.97 -23.25
C ILE A 326 19.63 -18.51 -23.28
N ARG A 327 19.27 -19.46 -22.40
CA ARG A 327 17.90 -20.00 -22.32
C ARG A 327 16.90 -18.94 -21.89
N SER A 328 17.19 -18.19 -20.83
CA SER A 328 16.30 -17.15 -20.30
C SER A 328 16.16 -15.95 -21.24
N ALA A 329 17.24 -15.47 -21.85
CA ALA A 329 17.20 -14.37 -22.83
C ALA A 329 16.32 -14.70 -24.04
N ASN A 330 16.45 -15.92 -24.60
CA ASN A 330 15.58 -16.37 -25.70
C ASN A 330 14.10 -16.46 -25.27
N ALA A 331 13.82 -16.91 -24.05
CA ALA A 331 12.45 -17.01 -23.53
C ALA A 331 11.82 -15.64 -23.22
N ILE A 332 12.60 -14.68 -22.72
CA ILE A 332 12.16 -13.28 -22.59
C ILE A 332 11.80 -12.72 -23.98
N MET A 333 12.64 -12.94 -24.99
CA MET A 333 12.36 -12.53 -26.37
C MET A 333 11.11 -13.19 -26.97
N GLU A 334 10.85 -14.46 -26.69
CA GLU A 334 9.71 -15.22 -27.24
C GLU A 334 8.37 -14.97 -26.52
N HIS A 335 8.39 -14.62 -25.23
CA HIS A 335 7.17 -14.55 -24.41
C HIS A 335 6.86 -13.17 -23.82
N LEU A 336 7.87 -12.33 -23.58
CA LEU A 336 7.71 -11.04 -22.90
C LEU A 336 7.89 -9.81 -23.81
N LEU A 337 8.43 -9.97 -25.03
CA LEU A 337 8.60 -8.84 -25.97
C LEU A 337 7.40 -8.68 -26.91
N TYR A 338 6.89 -7.45 -26.99
CA TYR A 338 5.74 -7.04 -27.79
C TYR A 338 6.03 -5.71 -28.52
N VAL A 339 5.29 -5.41 -29.58
CA VAL A 339 5.38 -4.15 -30.32
C VAL A 339 4.04 -3.42 -30.27
N GLY A 340 4.07 -2.14 -29.88
CA GLY A 340 2.87 -1.32 -29.76
C GLY A 340 2.36 -0.80 -31.11
N SER A 341 1.09 -1.03 -31.45
CA SER A 341 0.53 -0.73 -32.79
C SER A 341 0.78 0.69 -33.29
N LYS A 342 0.45 1.72 -32.49
CA LYS A 342 0.44 3.14 -32.94
C LYS A 342 1.81 3.66 -33.38
N ARG A 343 2.89 3.38 -32.62
CA ARG A 343 4.25 3.92 -32.86
C ARG A 343 5.29 2.85 -33.21
N GLN A 344 4.92 1.57 -33.21
CA GLN A 344 5.83 0.44 -33.44
C GLN A 344 7.00 0.38 -32.43
N LEU A 345 6.75 0.79 -31.18
CA LEU A 345 7.72 0.72 -30.08
C LEU A 345 7.87 -0.74 -29.61
N LEU A 346 9.11 -1.25 -29.59
CA LEU A 346 9.43 -2.54 -28.95
C LEU A 346 9.46 -2.36 -27.44
N TYR A 347 8.76 -3.22 -26.70
CA TYR A 347 8.66 -3.12 -25.24
C TYR A 347 8.61 -4.51 -24.59
N VAL A 348 9.02 -4.60 -23.32
CA VAL A 348 8.91 -5.81 -22.47
C VAL A 348 7.74 -5.66 -21.49
N THR A 349 7.05 -6.76 -21.18
CA THR A 349 5.89 -6.77 -20.28
C THR A 349 5.90 -7.96 -19.32
N ASP A 350 5.21 -7.86 -18.19
CA ASP A 350 4.88 -9.04 -17.38
C ASP A 350 3.84 -9.93 -18.09
N LEU A 351 3.89 -11.23 -17.81
CA LEU A 351 2.77 -12.15 -18.01
C LEU A 351 2.13 -12.48 -16.65
N ARG A 352 0.81 -12.27 -16.53
CA ARG A 352 0.00 -12.76 -15.41
C ARG A 352 -1.05 -13.75 -15.91
N ARG A 353 -1.04 -14.96 -15.35
CA ARG A 353 -1.83 -16.14 -15.77
C ARG A 353 -1.75 -16.39 -17.29
N GLY A 354 -0.55 -16.20 -17.86
CA GLY A 354 -0.27 -16.38 -19.29
C GLY A 354 -0.76 -15.25 -20.21
N LYS A 355 -1.20 -14.10 -19.68
CA LYS A 355 -1.60 -12.92 -20.46
C LYS A 355 -0.68 -11.73 -20.19
N PRO A 356 -0.32 -10.91 -21.21
CA PRO A 356 0.48 -9.72 -21.01
C PRO A 356 -0.25 -8.67 -20.17
N THR A 357 0.47 -7.98 -19.29
CA THR A 357 -0.04 -6.83 -18.51
C THR A 357 -0.04 -5.52 -19.28
N ASN A 358 0.76 -5.46 -20.36
CA ASN A 358 1.18 -4.25 -21.08
C ASN A 358 1.85 -3.19 -20.20
N ARG A 359 2.30 -3.54 -18.98
CA ARG A 359 3.11 -2.67 -18.11
C ARG A 359 4.58 -2.81 -18.46
N PHE A 360 5.26 -1.68 -18.60
CA PHE A 360 6.71 -1.55 -18.68
C PHE A 360 7.18 -0.71 -17.48
N GLN A 361 8.34 -1.03 -16.92
CA GLN A 361 8.94 -0.28 -15.81
C GLN A 361 10.27 0.34 -16.23
N HIS A 362 10.66 1.47 -15.63
CA HIS A 362 11.97 2.08 -15.84
C HIS A 362 13.11 1.09 -15.52
N LEU A 363 12.94 0.29 -14.47
CA LEU A 363 13.79 -0.85 -14.12
C LEU A 363 14.14 -1.72 -15.33
N SER A 364 13.14 -2.08 -16.15
CA SER A 364 13.32 -2.93 -17.34
C SER A 364 14.22 -2.31 -18.41
N CYS A 365 14.58 -1.02 -18.32
CA CYS A 365 15.57 -0.40 -19.20
C CYS A 365 17.03 -0.85 -18.94
N PHE A 366 17.32 -1.77 -18.02
CA PHE A 366 18.62 -2.47 -17.96
C PHE A 366 18.78 -3.51 -19.09
N LEU A 367 17.68 -4.14 -19.49
CA LEU A 367 17.60 -5.28 -20.41
C LEU A 367 18.19 -5.03 -21.82
N PRO A 368 18.05 -3.84 -22.44
CA PRO A 368 18.66 -3.56 -23.74
C PRO A 368 20.19 -3.58 -23.66
N GLY A 369 20.77 -2.96 -22.63
CA GLY A 369 22.21 -3.02 -22.33
C GLY A 369 22.68 -4.44 -22.08
N LEU A 370 21.89 -5.26 -21.36
CA LEU A 370 22.21 -6.67 -21.15
C LEU A 370 22.27 -7.46 -22.47
N PHE A 371 21.29 -7.28 -23.36
CA PHE A 371 21.28 -7.91 -24.70
C PHE A 371 22.44 -7.42 -25.57
N ALA A 372 22.78 -6.13 -25.53
CA ALA A 372 23.92 -5.57 -26.26
C ALA A 372 25.26 -6.12 -25.76
N LEU A 373 25.43 -6.24 -24.44
CA LEU A 373 26.61 -6.82 -23.81
C LEU A 373 26.77 -8.31 -24.15
N ALA A 374 25.67 -9.05 -24.24
CA ALA A 374 25.65 -10.44 -24.69
C ALA A 374 26.01 -10.59 -26.17
N ALA A 375 25.45 -9.75 -27.05
CA ALA A 375 25.73 -9.74 -28.48
C ALA A 375 27.18 -9.35 -28.82
N HIS A 376 27.79 -8.45 -28.03
CA HIS A 376 29.13 -7.97 -28.30
C HIS A 376 30.18 -9.11 -28.26
N PRO A 377 31.11 -9.21 -29.23
CA PRO A 377 32.05 -10.34 -29.32
C PRO A 377 32.90 -10.58 -28.07
N SER A 378 33.14 -9.55 -27.24
CA SER A 378 33.86 -9.72 -25.97
C SER A 378 33.08 -10.55 -24.94
N SER A 379 31.80 -10.87 -25.14
CA SER A 379 31.03 -11.77 -24.27
C SER A 379 31.55 -13.21 -24.34
N GLY A 380 32.02 -13.65 -25.52
CA GLY A 380 32.36 -15.04 -25.79
C GLY A 380 31.18 -16.02 -25.64
N LEU A 381 29.93 -15.55 -25.71
CA LEU A 381 28.75 -16.42 -25.60
C LEU A 381 28.60 -17.40 -26.77
N ASN A 382 29.22 -17.14 -27.93
CA ASN A 382 29.09 -17.94 -29.16
C ASN A 382 27.62 -18.26 -29.47
N LEU A 383 26.81 -17.20 -29.63
CA LEU A 383 25.43 -17.25 -30.09
C LEU A 383 25.37 -17.74 -31.55
N SER A 384 24.27 -18.36 -31.98
CA SER A 384 24.01 -18.56 -33.42
C SER A 384 23.73 -17.21 -34.10
N ASP A 385 23.92 -17.12 -35.42
CA ASP A 385 23.66 -15.88 -36.18
C ASP A 385 22.25 -15.34 -35.92
N THR A 386 21.25 -16.24 -35.91
CA THR A 386 19.85 -15.94 -35.59
C THR A 386 19.59 -15.50 -34.15
N GLN A 387 20.43 -15.91 -33.19
CA GLN A 387 20.38 -15.41 -31.81
C GLN A 387 21.07 -14.05 -31.70
N LEU A 388 22.20 -13.87 -32.39
CA LEU A 388 22.95 -12.61 -32.44
C LEU A 388 22.12 -11.49 -33.06
N GLU A 389 21.49 -11.73 -34.22
CA GLU A 389 20.53 -10.83 -34.85
C GLU A 389 19.45 -10.38 -33.86
N ARG A 390 18.81 -11.33 -33.17
CA ARG A 390 17.75 -11.04 -32.20
C ARG A 390 18.23 -10.28 -30.98
N HIS A 391 19.42 -10.56 -30.45
CA HIS A 391 19.98 -9.78 -29.34
C HIS A 391 20.26 -8.33 -29.76
N LEU A 392 20.79 -8.11 -30.97
CA LEU A 392 21.04 -6.77 -31.50
C LEU A 392 19.73 -6.00 -31.77
N TRP A 393 18.74 -6.62 -32.39
CA TRP A 393 17.44 -5.99 -32.64
C TRP A 393 16.64 -5.71 -31.35
N ALA A 394 16.68 -6.63 -30.37
CA ALA A 394 16.05 -6.42 -29.08
C ALA A 394 16.73 -5.29 -28.30
N ALA A 395 18.07 -5.24 -28.31
CA ALA A 395 18.84 -4.16 -27.70
C ALA A 395 18.51 -2.79 -28.33
N GLU A 396 18.58 -2.68 -29.66
CA GLU A 396 18.31 -1.43 -30.38
C GLU A 396 16.86 -0.96 -30.14
N GLY A 397 15.87 -1.82 -30.38
CA GLY A 397 14.46 -1.45 -30.27
C GLY A 397 14.01 -1.10 -28.85
N LEU A 398 14.46 -1.86 -27.83
CA LEU A 398 14.12 -1.55 -26.44
C LEU A 398 14.86 -0.29 -25.95
N ALA A 399 16.12 -0.06 -26.38
CA ALA A 399 16.85 1.15 -26.03
C ALA A 399 16.27 2.41 -26.71
N GLU A 400 15.78 2.30 -27.96
CA GLU A 400 15.03 3.35 -28.63
C GLU A 400 13.71 3.67 -27.89
N THR A 401 12.97 2.65 -27.41
CA THR A 401 11.77 2.86 -26.58
C THR A 401 12.11 3.51 -25.23
N CYS A 402 13.13 3.04 -24.52
CA CYS A 402 13.60 3.67 -23.27
C CYS A 402 14.00 5.14 -23.50
N TRP A 403 14.64 5.46 -24.62
CA TRP A 403 14.91 6.84 -25.00
C TRP A 403 13.63 7.63 -25.31
N ALA A 404 12.70 7.05 -26.06
CA ALA A 404 11.45 7.70 -26.44
C ALA A 404 10.67 8.20 -25.21
N VAL A 405 10.58 7.38 -24.16
CA VAL A 405 9.86 7.74 -22.93
C VAL A 405 10.51 8.92 -22.20
N TYR A 406 11.84 9.05 -22.22
CA TYR A 406 12.53 10.27 -21.76
C TYR A 406 12.32 11.47 -22.70
N GLY A 407 12.35 11.25 -24.01
CA GLY A 407 12.27 12.31 -25.01
C GLY A 407 10.86 12.87 -25.22
N ASP A 408 9.82 12.10 -24.87
CA ASP A 408 8.41 12.49 -24.99
C ASP A 408 7.97 13.47 -23.89
N THR A 409 8.40 13.27 -22.62
CA THR A 409 7.93 14.06 -21.46
C THR A 409 8.51 15.47 -21.40
N THR A 410 7.71 16.47 -21.03
CA THR A 410 8.13 17.90 -21.04
C THR A 410 9.40 18.16 -20.23
N SER A 411 9.57 17.48 -19.09
CA SER A 411 10.77 17.57 -18.25
C SER A 411 12.01 16.88 -18.82
N GLY A 412 11.86 15.99 -19.80
CA GLY A 412 12.95 15.18 -20.33
C GLY A 412 13.41 14.09 -19.34
N LEU A 413 12.49 13.57 -18.52
CA LEU A 413 12.68 12.52 -17.50
C LEU A 413 11.58 11.45 -17.65
N SER A 414 11.91 10.17 -17.47
CA SER A 414 10.93 9.08 -17.61
C SER A 414 10.07 8.89 -16.35
N PRO A 415 8.77 8.55 -16.48
CA PRO A 415 8.00 7.90 -15.40
C PRO A 415 8.62 6.56 -14.99
N ASP A 416 8.30 6.12 -13.77
CA ASP A 416 8.79 4.87 -13.16
C ASP A 416 8.11 3.63 -13.74
N SER A 417 6.85 3.75 -14.12
CA SER A 417 6.14 2.75 -14.91
C SER A 417 5.09 3.37 -15.84
N PHE A 418 4.85 2.69 -16.95
CA PHE A 418 3.86 3.08 -17.95
C PHE A 418 3.18 1.85 -18.53
N ARG A 419 1.97 2.03 -19.05
CA ARG A 419 1.18 0.98 -19.71
C ARG A 419 1.03 1.31 -21.18
N MET A 420 1.45 0.39 -22.04
CA MET A 420 1.26 0.46 -23.48
C MET A 420 -0.22 0.30 -23.85
N ASP A 421 -0.63 0.77 -25.03
CA ASP A 421 -2.01 0.61 -25.54
C ASP A 421 -2.46 -0.87 -25.64
N ALA A 422 -3.75 -1.11 -25.88
CA ALA A 422 -4.35 -2.45 -25.79
C ALA A 422 -4.11 -3.35 -27.02
N GLU A 423 -3.69 -2.80 -28.15
CA GLU A 423 -3.60 -3.47 -29.46
C GLU A 423 -2.15 -3.77 -29.84
N ASN A 424 -1.48 -4.65 -29.10
CA ASN A 424 -0.05 -4.92 -29.26
C ASN A 424 0.20 -6.39 -29.61
N GLU A 425 1.10 -6.64 -30.57
CA GLU A 425 1.40 -7.98 -31.06
C GLU A 425 2.77 -8.45 -30.55
N ARG A 426 2.91 -9.76 -30.34
CA ARG A 426 4.15 -10.39 -29.85
C ARG A 426 5.26 -10.23 -30.88
N TRP A 427 6.44 -9.81 -30.42
CA TRP A 427 7.57 -9.49 -31.28
C TRP A 427 7.99 -10.66 -32.19
N THR A 428 7.99 -11.90 -31.68
CA THR A 428 8.33 -13.10 -32.47
C THR A 428 7.24 -13.52 -33.47
N VAL A 429 6.00 -13.05 -33.34
CA VAL A 429 4.98 -13.21 -34.39
C VAL A 429 5.31 -12.27 -35.55
N LEU A 430 5.61 -11.00 -35.24
CA LEU A 430 5.99 -10.00 -36.25
C LEU A 430 7.31 -10.35 -36.95
N LEU A 431 8.34 -10.81 -36.22
CA LEU A 431 9.58 -11.30 -36.84
C LEU A 431 9.33 -12.44 -37.82
N ARG A 432 8.50 -13.43 -37.45
CA ARG A 432 8.12 -14.57 -38.31
C ARG A 432 7.25 -14.17 -39.51
N GLN A 433 6.63 -13.00 -39.48
CA GLN A 433 5.95 -12.41 -40.64
C GLN A 433 6.97 -11.67 -41.51
N TRP A 434 7.78 -10.79 -40.94
CA TRP A 434 8.83 -10.03 -41.63
C TRP A 434 9.86 -10.95 -42.34
N ASP A 435 10.23 -12.09 -41.74
CA ASP A 435 11.06 -13.12 -42.39
C ASP A 435 10.38 -13.79 -43.61
N ARG A 436 9.02 -13.81 -43.68
CA ARG A 436 8.27 -14.28 -44.87
C ARG A 436 8.11 -13.18 -45.91
N ASP A 437 7.94 -11.94 -45.46
CA ASP A 437 7.84 -10.74 -46.28
C ASP A 437 9.26 -10.28 -46.73
N GLU A 438 10.13 -11.26 -47.03
CA GLU A 438 11.53 -11.15 -47.49
C GLU A 438 12.41 -10.14 -46.74
N ARG A 439 12.15 -9.96 -45.43
CA ARG A 439 12.79 -8.97 -44.55
C ARG A 439 12.67 -7.53 -45.06
N ALA A 440 11.52 -7.18 -45.64
CA ALA A 440 11.24 -5.84 -46.14
C ALA A 440 11.31 -4.76 -45.04
N GLY A 441 12.30 -3.87 -45.13
CA GLY A 441 12.49 -2.76 -44.19
C GLY A 441 13.22 -3.14 -42.89
N PRO A 442 13.33 -2.23 -41.90
CA PRO A 442 13.93 -2.55 -40.61
C PRO A 442 13.11 -3.59 -39.85
N ALA A 443 13.76 -4.38 -38.99
CA ALA A 443 13.08 -5.38 -38.18
C ALA A 443 11.97 -4.75 -37.31
N PRO A 444 10.81 -5.41 -37.14
CA PRO A 444 9.73 -4.94 -36.27
C PRO A 444 10.24 -4.43 -34.92
N GLY A 445 9.84 -3.22 -34.53
CA GLY A 445 10.28 -2.60 -33.27
C GLY A 445 11.64 -1.89 -33.30
N THR A 446 12.40 -1.94 -34.40
CA THR A 446 13.76 -1.33 -34.51
C THR A 446 13.82 -0.05 -35.35
N LYS A 447 12.69 0.42 -35.89
CA LYS A 447 12.63 1.70 -36.60
C LYS A 447 12.83 2.84 -35.57
N GLY A 448 13.87 3.66 -35.77
CA GLY A 448 14.21 4.76 -34.86
C GLY A 448 13.04 5.71 -34.58
N VAL A 449 12.95 6.20 -33.34
CA VAL A 449 11.70 6.76 -32.82
C VAL A 449 11.62 8.28 -32.93
N GLU A 450 10.53 8.77 -33.52
CA GLU A 450 10.12 10.17 -33.49
C GLU A 450 9.45 10.50 -32.14
N LEU A 451 9.90 11.57 -31.49
CA LEU A 451 9.41 12.00 -30.16
C LEU A 451 8.01 12.63 -30.25
N GLN A 452 7.13 12.27 -29.31
CA GLN A 452 5.72 12.65 -29.28
C GLN A 452 5.37 13.38 -27.97
N ARG A 453 5.24 14.70 -28.06
CA ARG A 453 4.94 15.56 -26.91
C ARG A 453 3.49 15.42 -26.43
N GLU A 454 2.56 15.16 -27.33
CA GLU A 454 1.14 15.02 -27.01
C GLU A 454 0.83 13.64 -26.40
N ALA A 455 0.41 13.60 -25.14
CA ALA A 455 0.24 12.35 -24.39
C ALA A 455 -0.63 11.29 -25.09
N GLY A 456 -1.74 11.69 -25.74
CA GLY A 456 -2.62 10.77 -26.49
C GLY A 456 -1.96 10.09 -27.70
N ASN A 457 -0.90 10.68 -28.24
CA ASN A 457 -0.17 10.20 -29.42
C ASN A 457 1.09 9.40 -29.06
N ARG A 458 1.42 9.24 -27.77
CA ARG A 458 2.64 8.52 -27.31
C ARG A 458 2.58 7.00 -27.46
N GLY A 459 1.41 6.39 -27.63
CA GLY A 459 1.26 4.91 -27.71
C GLY A 459 1.32 4.19 -26.36
N TYR A 460 1.44 4.94 -25.27
CA TYR A 460 1.45 4.49 -23.88
C TYR A 460 0.91 5.59 -22.97
N VAL A 461 0.55 5.23 -21.74
CA VAL A 461 0.13 6.16 -20.68
C VAL A 461 0.97 5.88 -19.43
N ALA A 462 1.52 6.92 -18.81
CA ALA A 462 2.22 6.79 -17.53
C ALA A 462 1.25 6.32 -16.44
N THR A 463 1.64 5.29 -15.68
CA THR A 463 0.93 4.83 -14.48
C THR A 463 1.59 5.48 -13.25
N GLU A 464 2.91 5.34 -13.14
CA GLU A 464 3.69 5.93 -12.07
C GLU A 464 4.48 7.14 -12.60
N ASP A 465 3.80 8.27 -12.74
CA ASP A 465 4.33 9.58 -13.15
C ASP A 465 5.25 10.19 -12.06
N ALA A 466 6.40 9.56 -11.89
CA ALA A 466 7.47 9.90 -10.99
C ALA A 466 8.82 9.54 -11.62
N TYR A 467 9.84 10.37 -11.44
CA TYR A 467 11.23 10.00 -11.70
C TYR A 467 11.98 9.85 -10.38
N LEU A 468 12.36 8.61 -10.06
CA LEU A 468 12.96 8.22 -8.78
C LEU A 468 14.50 8.20 -8.81
N LEU A 469 15.12 9.09 -9.62
CA LEU A 469 16.58 9.20 -9.79
C LEU A 469 17.29 7.91 -10.27
N ARG A 470 16.56 6.99 -10.91
CA ARG A 470 17.09 5.67 -11.28
C ARG A 470 18.04 5.67 -12.48
N PRO A 471 19.00 4.71 -12.57
CA PRO A 471 20.07 4.71 -13.57
C PRO A 471 19.83 3.87 -14.83
N GLU A 472 18.85 2.96 -14.88
CA GLU A 472 18.91 1.78 -15.78
C GLU A 472 18.91 2.15 -17.27
N ALA A 473 18.13 3.17 -17.67
CA ALA A 473 18.16 3.70 -19.03
C ALA A 473 19.53 4.32 -19.39
N VAL A 474 20.21 4.96 -18.43
CA VAL A 474 21.54 5.56 -18.61
C VAL A 474 22.63 4.48 -18.64
N GLU A 475 22.50 3.39 -17.86
CA GLU A 475 23.34 2.19 -18.01
C GLU A 475 23.20 1.64 -19.43
N THR A 476 21.97 1.44 -19.92
CA THR A 476 21.73 1.01 -21.30
C THR A 476 22.35 1.95 -22.32
N PHE A 477 22.18 3.26 -22.20
CA PHE A 477 22.79 4.21 -23.15
C PHE A 477 24.32 4.18 -23.10
N TYR A 478 24.92 3.99 -21.92
CA TYR A 478 26.36 3.77 -21.79
C TYR A 478 26.79 2.45 -22.46
N VAL A 479 26.14 1.33 -22.17
CA VAL A 479 26.50 0.02 -22.73
C VAL A 479 26.30 0.01 -24.25
N MET A 480 25.18 0.52 -24.76
CA MET A 480 24.93 0.67 -26.21
C MET A 480 26.01 1.52 -26.88
N TRP A 481 26.44 2.64 -26.28
CA TRP A 481 27.57 3.41 -26.80
C TRP A 481 28.87 2.59 -26.80
N ARG A 482 29.15 1.83 -25.72
CA ARG A 482 30.38 1.03 -25.60
C ARG A 482 30.43 -0.19 -26.53
N THR A 483 29.30 -0.75 -26.95
CA THR A 483 29.22 -1.94 -27.83
C THR A 483 29.03 -1.60 -29.31
N THR A 484 28.34 -0.50 -29.64
CA THR A 484 28.11 -0.05 -31.03
C THR A 484 29.08 1.02 -31.51
N GLY A 485 29.64 1.82 -30.58
CA GLY A 485 30.38 3.04 -30.90
C GLY A 485 29.50 4.25 -31.27
N GLU A 486 28.18 4.09 -31.38
CA GLU A 486 27.29 5.15 -31.86
C GLU A 486 27.13 6.28 -30.84
N VAL A 487 27.58 7.49 -31.22
CA VAL A 487 27.56 8.69 -30.38
C VAL A 487 26.13 9.10 -29.98
N LYS A 488 25.09 8.68 -30.71
CA LYS A 488 23.68 8.96 -30.40
C LYS A 488 23.33 8.55 -28.97
N TRP A 489 23.83 7.39 -28.52
CA TRP A 489 23.58 6.88 -27.17
C TRP A 489 24.25 7.74 -26.09
N ARG A 490 25.48 8.21 -26.36
CA ARG A 490 26.20 9.10 -25.44
C ARG A 490 25.53 10.48 -25.30
N GLU A 491 24.98 11.03 -26.39
CA GLU A 491 24.17 12.26 -26.36
C GLU A 491 22.83 12.06 -25.64
N ARG A 492 22.21 10.89 -25.75
CA ARG A 492 20.97 10.55 -25.00
C ARG A 492 21.21 10.55 -23.49
N GLY A 493 22.26 9.87 -23.03
CA GLY A 493 22.68 9.91 -21.61
C GLY A 493 23.00 11.33 -21.13
N TRP A 494 23.70 12.12 -21.94
CA TRP A 494 23.94 13.55 -21.65
C TRP A 494 22.64 14.37 -21.57
N SER A 495 21.64 14.06 -22.39
CA SER A 495 20.35 14.74 -22.33
C SER A 495 19.60 14.42 -21.04
N VAL A 496 19.60 13.15 -20.59
CA VAL A 496 19.03 12.76 -19.29
C VAL A 496 19.72 13.49 -18.13
N PHE A 497 21.05 13.53 -18.12
CA PHE A 497 21.82 14.24 -17.09
C PHE A 497 21.46 15.73 -16.99
N ARG A 498 21.28 16.42 -18.13
CA ARG A 498 20.84 17.83 -18.13
C ARG A 498 19.42 18.01 -17.60
N SER A 499 18.49 17.10 -17.90
CA SER A 499 17.14 17.11 -17.34
C SER A 499 17.18 16.93 -15.81
N LEU A 500 17.98 15.97 -15.33
CA LEU A 500 18.21 15.71 -13.92
C LEU A 500 18.77 16.97 -13.22
N GLN A 501 19.89 17.51 -13.70
CA GLN A 501 20.48 18.76 -13.19
C GLN A 501 19.52 19.95 -13.16
N LYS A 502 18.58 20.03 -14.11
CA LYS A 502 17.59 21.12 -14.20
C LYS A 502 16.41 20.97 -13.24
N TYR A 503 15.93 19.74 -13.03
CA TYR A 503 14.65 19.49 -12.34
C TYR A 503 14.78 18.81 -10.98
N THR A 504 15.84 18.03 -10.73
CA THR A 504 16.03 17.31 -9.47
C THR A 504 17.11 17.92 -8.56
N ARG A 505 17.98 18.80 -9.08
CA ARG A 505 19.02 19.46 -8.26
C ARG A 505 18.40 20.42 -7.26
N VAL A 506 18.78 20.26 -6.00
CA VAL A 506 18.30 21.05 -4.85
C VAL A 506 19.46 21.38 -3.92
N LYS A 507 19.22 22.19 -2.88
CA LYS A 507 20.29 22.76 -2.04
C LYS A 507 21.19 21.71 -1.39
N HIS A 508 20.65 20.58 -0.96
CA HIS A 508 21.38 19.55 -0.18
C HIS A 508 21.71 18.29 -1.00
N GLY A 509 21.48 18.29 -2.32
CA GLY A 509 21.75 17.14 -3.19
C GLY A 509 20.85 17.12 -4.42
N PHE A 510 20.27 15.95 -4.72
CA PHE A 510 19.24 15.74 -5.75
C PHE A 510 18.03 15.03 -5.11
N THR A 511 16.84 15.19 -5.71
CA THR A 511 15.60 14.59 -5.16
C THR A 511 14.69 13.95 -6.21
N THR A 512 13.79 13.07 -5.77
CA THR A 512 12.75 12.50 -6.65
C THR A 512 11.72 13.56 -7.06
N VAL A 513 11.14 13.40 -8.26
CA VAL A 513 10.17 14.35 -8.82
C VAL A 513 8.94 13.65 -9.41
N ARG A 514 7.81 14.35 -9.49
CA ARG A 514 6.55 13.90 -10.12
C ARG A 514 5.97 14.98 -11.03
N HIS A 515 4.94 14.65 -11.83
CA HIS A 515 4.32 15.56 -12.79
C HIS A 515 5.28 15.92 -13.93
N LEU A 516 5.77 14.90 -14.63
CA LEU A 516 6.89 14.98 -15.57
C LEU A 516 6.58 15.72 -16.88
N ASP A 517 5.30 15.99 -17.15
CA ASP A 517 4.83 16.81 -18.26
C ASP A 517 4.54 18.28 -17.90
N GLU A 518 4.56 18.61 -16.60
CA GLU A 518 4.34 19.96 -16.08
C GLU A 518 5.67 20.58 -15.59
N ILE A 519 5.62 21.48 -14.59
CA ILE A 519 6.80 21.83 -13.78
C ILE A 519 6.91 20.75 -12.70
N PRO A 520 7.95 19.89 -12.70
CA PRO A 520 7.96 18.74 -11.81
C PRO A 520 8.00 19.13 -10.33
N PHE A 521 7.16 18.49 -9.53
CA PHE A 521 7.11 18.72 -8.08
C PHE A 521 8.19 17.88 -7.38
N GLN A 522 9.01 18.54 -6.55
CA GLN A 522 10.14 17.96 -5.82
C GLN A 522 9.70 17.41 -4.46
N PHE A 523 10.15 16.20 -4.11
CA PHE A 523 9.92 15.57 -2.81
C PHE A 523 11.12 15.79 -1.86
N ASP A 524 11.10 15.19 -0.66
CA ASP A 524 12.19 15.28 0.33
C ASP A 524 12.85 13.91 0.56
N ASP A 525 13.15 13.22 -0.55
CA ASP A 525 13.77 11.89 -0.56
C ASP A 525 14.77 11.68 -1.72
N MET A 526 15.60 10.66 -1.56
CA MET A 526 16.60 10.11 -2.49
C MET A 526 16.09 8.76 -3.08
N PRO A 527 16.83 8.04 -3.96
CA PRO A 527 16.30 6.88 -4.69
C PRO A 527 15.85 5.74 -3.76
N ARG A 528 14.54 5.60 -3.57
CA ARG A 528 13.99 4.47 -2.81
C ARG A 528 14.16 3.17 -3.60
N PRO A 529 14.53 2.05 -2.94
CA PRO A 529 14.38 0.72 -3.54
C PRO A 529 12.88 0.39 -3.69
N ASP A 530 12.54 -0.70 -4.38
CA ASP A 530 11.19 -1.00 -4.85
C ASP A 530 10.15 -1.28 -3.75
N ALA A 531 9.70 -0.21 -3.11
CA ALA A 531 8.75 -0.21 -2.01
C ALA A 531 7.29 -0.50 -2.43
N HIS A 532 7.05 -1.19 -3.55
CA HIS A 532 5.72 -1.74 -3.89
C HIS A 532 5.27 -2.74 -2.81
N THR A 533 6.20 -3.54 -2.28
CA THR A 533 5.94 -4.47 -1.15
C THR A 533 5.88 -3.78 0.22
N LEU A 534 6.43 -2.57 0.37
CA LEU A 534 6.42 -1.83 1.65
C LEU A 534 5.19 -0.93 1.78
N SER A 535 4.88 -0.15 0.73
CA SER A 535 3.81 0.85 0.74
C SER A 535 2.41 0.26 0.93
N MET A 536 2.11 -0.89 0.31
CA MET A 536 0.84 -1.59 0.51
C MET A 536 0.66 -2.12 1.94
N VAL A 537 1.77 -2.43 2.62
CA VAL A 537 1.76 -2.83 4.04
C VAL A 537 1.56 -1.61 4.93
N GLU A 538 2.26 -0.50 4.66
CA GLU A 538 2.09 0.74 5.44
C GLU A 538 0.66 1.30 5.34
N ASP A 539 0.09 1.44 4.13
CA ASP A 539 -1.26 2.00 3.94
C ASP A 539 -2.34 1.18 4.67
N LYS A 540 -2.31 -0.15 4.53
CA LYS A 540 -3.26 -1.07 5.19
C LYS A 540 -3.18 -0.95 6.72
N TYR A 541 -1.97 -0.81 7.27
CA TYR A 541 -1.76 -0.72 8.72
C TYR A 541 -2.07 0.68 9.26
N ILE A 542 -1.88 1.74 8.48
CA ILE A 542 -2.38 3.10 8.78
C ILE A 542 -3.92 3.08 8.84
N GLY A 543 -4.59 2.50 7.84
CA GLY A 543 -6.06 2.38 7.83
C GLY A 543 -6.59 1.51 8.97
N LEU A 544 -5.90 0.43 9.33
CA LEU A 544 -6.20 -0.39 10.51
C LEU A 544 -6.04 0.38 11.82
N ALA A 545 -4.95 1.14 11.98
CA ALA A 545 -4.71 1.97 13.17
C ALA A 545 -5.75 3.09 13.31
N LEU A 546 -6.16 3.72 12.20
CA LEU A 546 -7.26 4.68 12.16
C LEU A 546 -8.60 4.03 12.52
N ALA A 547 -8.91 2.82 12.03
CA ALA A 547 -10.14 2.10 12.36
C ALA A 547 -10.20 1.68 13.84
N VAL A 548 -9.10 1.19 14.41
CA VAL A 548 -9.04 0.77 15.82
C VAL A 548 -9.07 1.99 16.77
N SER A 549 -8.36 3.08 16.45
CA SER A 549 -8.42 4.32 17.26
C SER A 549 -9.76 5.05 17.13
N SER A 550 -10.39 5.03 15.95
CA SER A 550 -11.79 5.40 15.75
C SER A 550 -12.72 4.64 16.70
N SER A 551 -12.73 3.30 16.64
CA SER A 551 -13.57 2.48 17.51
C SER A 551 -13.30 2.73 18.99
N ALA A 552 -12.04 2.92 19.39
CA ALA A 552 -11.71 3.29 20.77
C ALA A 552 -12.26 4.65 21.18
N ALA A 553 -12.15 5.68 20.33
CA ALA A 553 -12.69 7.00 20.59
C ALA A 553 -14.22 6.98 20.67
N ILE A 554 -14.90 6.33 19.72
CA ILE A 554 -16.37 6.18 19.70
C ILE A 554 -16.84 5.45 20.97
N GLY A 555 -16.26 4.29 21.30
CA GLY A 555 -16.62 3.54 22.52
C GLY A 555 -16.40 4.33 23.81
N THR A 556 -15.28 5.06 23.91
CA THR A 556 -14.97 5.93 25.05
C THR A 556 -15.95 7.12 25.14
N SER A 557 -16.36 7.69 24.00
CA SER A 557 -17.24 8.85 23.95
C SER A 557 -18.60 8.58 24.60
N ILE A 558 -19.15 7.37 24.44
CA ILE A 558 -20.42 6.94 25.03
C ILE A 558 -20.34 6.97 26.56
N VAL A 559 -19.27 6.41 27.13
CA VAL A 559 -19.04 6.35 28.59
C VAL A 559 -18.83 7.76 29.19
N ILE A 560 -18.05 8.60 28.52
CA ILE A 560 -17.84 10.00 28.96
C ILE A 560 -19.14 10.80 28.86
N THR A 561 -19.92 10.63 27.79
CA THR A 561 -21.20 11.34 27.61
C THR A 561 -22.23 10.91 28.66
N LYS A 562 -22.36 9.60 28.94
CA LYS A 562 -23.20 9.06 30.02
C LYS A 562 -22.82 9.69 31.38
N LYS A 563 -21.52 9.73 31.70
CA LYS A 563 -20.99 10.36 32.93
C LYS A 563 -21.27 11.87 33.00
N GLY A 564 -21.22 12.57 31.86
CA GLY A 564 -21.59 13.98 31.75
C GLY A 564 -23.09 14.23 31.97
N LEU A 565 -23.95 13.35 31.47
CA LEU A 565 -25.41 13.42 31.69
C LEU A 565 -25.74 13.16 33.17
N THR A 566 -25.22 12.09 33.78
CA THR A 566 -25.45 11.79 35.21
C THR A 566 -24.95 12.92 36.11
N ALA A 567 -23.78 13.51 35.83
CA ALA A 567 -23.27 14.65 36.57
C ALA A 567 -24.11 15.94 36.39
N ALA A 568 -24.78 16.11 35.24
CA ALA A 568 -25.70 17.23 35.01
C ALA A 568 -27.07 17.03 35.68
N ALA A 569 -27.57 15.80 35.76
CA ALA A 569 -28.77 15.46 36.50
C ALA A 569 -28.58 15.66 38.02
N ASN A 570 -27.47 15.13 38.57
CA ASN A 570 -27.13 15.26 39.99
C ASN A 570 -26.83 16.71 40.42
N ALA A 571 -26.65 17.64 39.46
CA ALA A 571 -26.47 19.07 39.73
C ALA A 571 -27.78 19.84 39.97
N GLY A 572 -28.95 19.18 39.92
CA GLY A 572 -30.25 19.75 40.36
C GLY A 572 -30.80 20.91 39.52
N SER A 573 -30.20 21.20 38.37
CA SER A 573 -30.60 22.29 37.48
C SER A 573 -31.72 21.81 36.54
N GLY A 574 -32.96 22.02 36.96
CA GLY A 574 -34.20 21.62 36.27
C GLY A 574 -34.52 22.42 35.00
N SER A 575 -33.62 22.38 34.02
CA SER A 575 -33.85 22.88 32.66
C SER A 575 -33.41 21.86 31.63
N GLU A 576 -34.18 21.69 30.56
CA GLU A 576 -34.01 20.63 29.54
C GLU A 576 -32.62 20.65 28.88
N PHE A 577 -31.93 21.79 28.90
CA PHE A 577 -30.60 22.01 28.33
C PHE A 577 -29.46 22.07 29.37
N SER A 578 -29.72 21.70 30.63
CA SER A 578 -28.74 21.76 31.75
C SER A 578 -27.40 21.11 31.41
N TYR A 579 -27.43 19.96 30.74
CA TYR A 579 -26.25 19.18 30.34
C TYR A 579 -25.30 19.92 29.38
N LEU A 580 -25.78 20.90 28.59
CA LEU A 580 -24.94 21.71 27.69
C LEU A 580 -23.95 22.61 28.45
N ARG A 581 -24.13 22.81 29.76
CA ARG A 581 -23.19 23.51 30.62
C ARG A 581 -22.11 22.61 31.20
N ASN A 582 -22.21 21.28 31.05
CA ASN A 582 -21.25 20.33 31.63
C ASN A 582 -20.04 20.12 30.68
N PRO A 583 -18.80 20.45 31.09
CA PRO A 583 -17.61 20.24 30.26
C PRO A 583 -17.32 18.77 29.99
N ILE A 584 -17.75 17.84 30.86
CA ILE A 584 -17.59 16.39 30.66
C ILE A 584 -18.46 15.91 29.49
N TRP A 585 -19.68 16.46 29.35
CA TRP A 585 -20.56 16.13 28.23
C TRP A 585 -19.94 16.60 26.89
N TRP A 586 -19.40 17.83 26.85
CA TRP A 586 -18.69 18.34 25.68
C TRP A 586 -17.40 17.57 25.35
N ALA A 587 -16.68 17.07 26.36
CA ALA A 587 -15.53 16.18 26.14
C ALA A 587 -15.96 14.86 25.48
N GLY A 588 -17.09 14.28 25.91
CA GLY A 588 -17.70 13.11 25.26
C GLY A 588 -18.06 13.38 23.81
N MET A 589 -18.84 14.43 23.54
CA MET A 589 -19.26 14.81 22.19
C MET A 589 -18.08 15.15 21.26
N SER A 590 -17.03 15.80 21.78
CA SER A 590 -15.81 16.08 21.02
C SER A 590 -15.04 14.80 20.67
N THR A 591 -14.98 13.84 21.58
CA THR A 591 -14.34 12.53 21.37
C THR A 591 -15.09 11.71 20.30
N LEU A 592 -16.43 11.79 20.29
CA LEU A 592 -17.26 11.16 19.25
C LEU A 592 -16.94 11.74 17.86
N ILE A 593 -16.87 13.07 17.73
CA ILE A 593 -16.57 13.74 16.45
C ILE A 593 -15.17 13.35 15.94
N ILE A 594 -14.16 13.31 16.84
CA ILE A 594 -12.80 12.86 16.48
C ILE A 594 -12.81 11.39 16.02
N GLY A 595 -13.56 10.53 16.70
CA GLY A 595 -13.75 9.13 16.33
C GLY A 595 -14.34 8.96 14.93
N GLU A 596 -15.45 9.62 14.62
CA GLU A 596 -16.12 9.53 13.31
C GLU A 596 -15.27 10.13 12.18
N VAL A 597 -14.46 11.16 12.45
CA VAL A 597 -13.48 11.69 11.47
C VAL A 597 -12.35 10.68 11.22
N ALA A 598 -11.85 10.00 12.26
CA ALA A 598 -10.88 8.92 12.09
C ALA A 598 -11.49 7.69 11.37
N ASN A 599 -12.78 7.41 11.59
CA ASN A 599 -13.55 6.38 10.91
C ASN A 599 -13.63 6.64 9.39
N PHE A 600 -14.03 7.86 9.02
CA PHE A 600 -14.05 8.32 7.64
C PHE A 600 -12.65 8.28 7.00
N ALA A 601 -11.62 8.71 7.74
CA ALA A 601 -10.24 8.62 7.29
C ALA A 601 -9.82 7.16 7.01
N ALA A 602 -10.16 6.20 7.89
CA ALA A 602 -9.80 4.79 7.72
C ALA A 602 -10.27 4.19 6.38
N TYR A 603 -11.48 4.54 5.90
CA TYR A 603 -11.98 4.12 4.57
C TYR A 603 -11.14 4.63 3.38
N SER A 604 -10.28 5.63 3.60
CA SER A 604 -9.34 6.18 2.60
C SER A 604 -7.99 5.45 2.55
N PHE A 605 -7.73 4.56 3.52
CA PHE A 605 -6.47 3.83 3.68
C PHE A 605 -6.65 2.30 3.73
N ALA A 606 -7.86 1.80 4.03
CA ALA A 606 -8.15 0.37 4.18
C ALA A 606 -9.39 -0.10 3.40
N PRO A 607 -9.56 -1.43 3.20
CA PRO A 607 -10.74 -2.01 2.57
C PRO A 607 -12.01 -1.76 3.39
N PRO A 608 -13.17 -1.42 2.78
CA PRO A 608 -14.43 -1.32 3.52
C PRO A 608 -14.82 -2.61 4.24
N VAL A 609 -14.40 -3.76 3.69
CA VAL A 609 -14.55 -5.11 4.27
C VAL A 609 -13.77 -5.28 5.59
N LEU A 610 -12.70 -4.51 5.80
CA LEU A 610 -11.93 -4.48 7.04
C LEU A 610 -12.48 -3.42 8.01
N VAL A 611 -12.70 -2.19 7.55
CA VAL A 611 -13.08 -1.06 8.42
C VAL A 611 -14.48 -1.26 9.02
N THR A 612 -15.47 -1.67 8.21
CA THR A 612 -16.87 -1.71 8.66
C THR A 612 -17.12 -2.71 9.80
N PRO A 613 -16.59 -3.95 9.76
CA PRO A 613 -16.74 -4.88 10.89
C PRO A 613 -15.91 -4.50 12.13
N LEU A 614 -14.82 -3.74 11.99
CA LEU A 614 -14.05 -3.23 13.14
C LEU A 614 -14.83 -2.18 13.95
N GLY A 615 -15.93 -1.64 13.42
CA GLY A 615 -16.86 -0.79 14.17
C GLY A 615 -17.46 -1.46 15.41
N ALA A 616 -17.58 -2.80 15.45
CA ALA A 616 -18.03 -3.53 16.63
C ALA A 616 -17.07 -3.42 17.83
N LEU A 617 -15.80 -3.06 17.60
CA LEU A 617 -14.85 -2.80 18.69
C LEU A 617 -15.25 -1.56 19.52
N SER A 618 -16.06 -0.63 18.97
CA SER A 618 -16.56 0.51 19.76
C SER A 618 -17.52 0.07 20.87
N VAL A 619 -18.42 -0.87 20.58
CA VAL A 619 -19.34 -1.49 21.55
C VAL A 619 -18.54 -2.26 22.61
N LEU A 620 -17.53 -3.04 22.19
CA LEU A 620 -16.62 -3.78 23.08
C LEU A 620 -15.89 -2.83 24.05
N ILE A 621 -15.28 -1.78 23.53
CA ILE A 621 -14.49 -0.83 24.32
C ILE A 621 -15.40 0.00 25.23
N GLY A 622 -16.58 0.40 24.75
CA GLY A 622 -17.59 1.06 25.56
C GLY A 622 -18.06 0.22 26.75
N ALA A 623 -18.38 -1.06 26.54
CA ALA A 623 -18.81 -1.98 27.60
C ALA A 623 -17.70 -2.22 28.65
N ILE A 624 -16.45 -2.43 28.21
CA ILE A 624 -15.29 -2.61 29.10
C ILE A 624 -15.03 -1.32 29.91
N LEU A 625 -15.05 -0.15 29.27
CA LEU A 625 -14.82 1.13 29.95
C LEU A 625 -15.97 1.52 30.88
N ALA A 626 -17.22 1.18 30.55
CA ALA A 626 -18.36 1.37 31.45
C ALA A 626 -18.14 0.57 32.75
N SER A 627 -17.71 -0.69 32.64
CA SER A 627 -17.42 -1.53 33.80
C SER A 627 -16.33 -0.93 34.72
N PHE A 628 -15.28 -0.32 34.16
CA PHE A 628 -14.22 0.33 34.95
C PHE A 628 -14.51 1.76 35.41
N LEU A 629 -15.33 2.55 34.69
CA LEU A 629 -15.51 3.99 34.94
C LEU A 629 -16.88 4.37 35.56
N LEU A 630 -17.82 3.43 35.55
CA LEU A 630 -19.17 3.52 36.12
C LEU A 630 -19.46 2.38 37.12
N ASN A 631 -18.54 1.44 37.32
CA ASN A 631 -18.66 0.24 38.18
C ASN A 631 -19.76 -0.75 37.75
N GLU A 632 -20.14 -0.76 36.47
CA GLU A 632 -21.17 -1.65 35.91
C GLU A 632 -20.63 -3.11 35.84
N GLN A 633 -21.35 -4.09 36.40
CA GLN A 633 -20.85 -5.46 36.54
C GLN A 633 -21.14 -6.33 35.32
N LEU A 634 -20.20 -6.38 34.36
CA LEU A 634 -20.28 -7.25 33.18
C LEU A 634 -20.57 -8.71 33.54
N GLY A 635 -21.79 -9.15 33.23
CA GLY A 635 -22.27 -10.51 33.45
C GLY A 635 -21.51 -11.58 32.66
N HIS A 636 -21.75 -12.86 32.96
CA HIS A 636 -21.06 -13.97 32.29
C HIS A 636 -21.29 -13.98 30.77
N LEU A 637 -22.52 -13.69 30.33
CA LEU A 637 -22.83 -13.54 28.90
C LEU A 637 -22.07 -12.36 28.27
N GLY A 638 -21.98 -11.21 28.94
CA GLY A 638 -21.23 -10.05 28.45
C GLY A 638 -19.75 -10.37 28.21
N ARG A 639 -19.12 -11.16 29.10
CA ARG A 639 -17.73 -11.61 28.93
C ARG A 639 -17.54 -12.56 27.74
N VAL A 640 -18.52 -13.45 27.50
CA VAL A 640 -18.53 -14.32 26.31
C VAL A 640 -18.72 -13.51 25.02
N GLY A 641 -19.64 -12.54 25.03
CA GLY A 641 -19.83 -11.60 23.92
C GLY A 641 -18.57 -10.79 23.60
N CYS A 642 -17.88 -10.28 24.64
CA CYS A 642 -16.60 -9.59 24.50
C CYS A 642 -15.55 -10.46 23.80
N ALA A 643 -15.37 -11.71 24.25
CA ALA A 643 -14.40 -12.64 23.70
C ALA A 643 -14.67 -12.97 22.23
N LEU A 644 -15.95 -13.13 21.85
CA LEU A 644 -16.36 -13.38 20.47
C LEU A 644 -16.15 -12.16 19.56
N CYS A 645 -16.46 -10.94 20.02
CA CYS A 645 -16.16 -9.70 19.28
C CYS A 645 -14.66 -9.56 18.98
N LEU A 646 -13.81 -9.82 19.98
CA LEU A 646 -12.36 -9.74 19.83
C LEU A 646 -11.84 -10.82 18.86
N LEU A 647 -12.27 -12.08 19.05
CA LEU A 647 -11.88 -13.20 18.18
C LEU A 647 -12.30 -12.97 16.72
N GLY A 648 -13.54 -12.55 16.49
CA GLY A 648 -14.04 -12.26 15.15
C GLY A 648 -13.28 -11.11 14.47
N SER A 649 -12.97 -10.04 15.23
CA SER A 649 -12.16 -8.92 14.74
C SER A 649 -10.75 -9.36 14.34
N VAL A 650 -10.09 -10.19 15.16
CA VAL A 650 -8.76 -10.74 14.84
C VAL A 650 -8.80 -11.62 13.57
N ILE A 651 -9.81 -12.47 13.41
CA ILE A 651 -9.98 -13.30 12.20
C ILE A 651 -10.13 -12.41 10.96
N ILE A 652 -10.94 -11.35 11.03
CA ILE A 652 -11.15 -10.41 9.92
C ILE A 652 -9.84 -9.68 9.58
N VAL A 653 -9.10 -9.16 10.57
CA VAL A 653 -7.82 -8.47 10.34
C VAL A 653 -6.81 -9.39 9.64
N LEU A 654 -6.70 -10.65 10.06
CA LEU A 654 -5.74 -11.61 9.52
C LEU A 654 -6.06 -12.09 8.10
N HIS A 655 -7.33 -12.06 7.68
CA HIS A 655 -7.77 -12.60 6.37
C HIS A 655 -8.38 -11.53 5.44
N ALA A 656 -8.38 -10.26 5.83
CA ALA A 656 -8.83 -9.16 4.99
C ALA A 656 -7.96 -9.04 3.74
N PRO A 657 -8.53 -9.12 2.52
CA PRO A 657 -7.80 -8.98 1.28
C PRO A 657 -7.21 -7.58 1.15
N ASP A 658 -6.10 -7.47 0.44
CA ASP A 658 -5.50 -6.18 0.12
C ASP A 658 -6.31 -5.48 -0.98
N ASP A 659 -6.52 -4.17 -0.82
CA ASP A 659 -7.17 -3.32 -1.82
C ASP A 659 -6.40 -3.34 -3.14
N ARG A 660 -7.09 -3.10 -4.26
CA ARG A 660 -6.42 -2.73 -5.51
C ARG A 660 -5.85 -1.31 -5.36
N PRO A 661 -4.61 -1.03 -5.80
CA PRO A 661 -4.11 0.34 -5.83
C PRO A 661 -5.00 1.21 -6.75
N ILE A 662 -5.42 2.36 -6.24
CA ILE A 662 -6.24 3.35 -6.95
C ILE A 662 -5.38 4.61 -7.11
N GLU A 663 -4.72 4.72 -8.25
CA GLU A 663 -3.72 5.77 -8.53
C GLU A 663 -4.34 7.11 -8.93
N THR A 664 -5.58 7.08 -9.45
CA THR A 664 -6.39 8.27 -9.78
C THR A 664 -7.88 8.07 -9.41
N ILE A 665 -8.62 9.17 -9.24
CA ILE A 665 -10.08 9.10 -9.09
C ILE A 665 -10.80 8.60 -10.36
N THR A 666 -10.17 8.73 -11.53
CA THR A 666 -10.68 8.22 -12.79
C THR A 666 -10.72 6.69 -12.80
N ASP A 667 -9.75 6.02 -12.17
CA ASP A 667 -9.76 4.56 -12.03
C ASP A 667 -10.89 4.09 -11.11
N PHE A 668 -11.15 4.80 -10.01
CA PHE A 668 -12.30 4.53 -9.15
C PHE A 668 -13.63 4.75 -9.89
N LEU A 669 -13.73 5.83 -10.69
CA LEU A 669 -14.87 6.08 -11.56
C LEU A 669 -15.04 4.96 -12.60
N ASN A 670 -13.95 4.46 -13.19
CA ASN A 670 -13.99 3.35 -14.13
C ASN A 670 -14.52 2.06 -13.48
N TYR A 671 -14.19 1.78 -12.21
CA TYR A 671 -14.81 0.69 -11.46
C TYR A 671 -16.30 0.94 -11.16
N ALA A 672 -16.66 2.14 -10.70
CA ALA A 672 -18.05 2.50 -10.41
C ALA A 672 -18.96 2.49 -11.66
N MET A 673 -18.41 2.80 -12.83
CA MET A 673 -19.10 2.78 -14.13
C MET A 673 -19.16 1.38 -14.77
N LYS A 674 -18.59 0.33 -14.16
CA LYS A 674 -18.74 -1.04 -14.68
C LYS A 674 -20.20 -1.49 -14.60
N PRO A 675 -20.71 -2.25 -15.59
CA PRO A 675 -22.11 -2.67 -15.62
C PRO A 675 -22.51 -3.48 -14.37
N GLY A 676 -21.60 -4.22 -13.74
CA GLY A 676 -21.87 -4.91 -12.48
C GLY A 676 -22.25 -3.97 -11.33
N PHE A 677 -21.47 -2.91 -11.10
CA PHE A 677 -21.74 -1.96 -10.01
C PHE A 677 -22.90 -1.02 -10.33
N LEU A 678 -23.06 -0.62 -11.60
CA LEU A 678 -24.24 0.13 -12.04
C LEU A 678 -25.54 -0.70 -11.87
N MET A 679 -25.52 -1.99 -12.20
CA MET A 679 -26.66 -2.89 -11.94
C MET A 679 -26.92 -3.09 -10.44
N TYR A 680 -25.88 -3.12 -9.60
CA TYR A 680 -26.06 -3.14 -8.14
C TYR A 680 -26.73 -1.86 -7.65
N CYS A 681 -26.22 -0.68 -8.04
CA CYS A 681 -26.81 0.60 -7.66
C CYS A 681 -28.27 0.74 -8.16
N PHE A 682 -28.55 0.32 -9.39
CA PHE A 682 -29.92 0.29 -9.92
C PHE A 682 -30.83 -0.65 -9.10
N THR A 683 -30.34 -1.85 -8.77
CA THR A 683 -31.07 -2.82 -7.93
C THR A 683 -31.33 -2.29 -6.53
N VAL A 684 -30.34 -1.65 -5.91
CA VAL A 684 -30.48 -0.98 -4.61
C VAL A 684 -31.53 0.12 -4.67
N CYS A 685 -31.47 1.02 -5.66
CA CYS A 685 -32.45 2.10 -5.82
C CYS A 685 -33.87 1.55 -6.05
N ALA A 686 -34.04 0.58 -6.96
CA ALA A 686 -35.34 -0.04 -7.22
C ALA A 686 -35.90 -0.77 -5.99
N LEU A 687 -35.06 -1.51 -5.26
CA LEU A 687 -35.45 -2.21 -4.04
C LEU A 687 -35.77 -1.24 -2.89
N ALA A 688 -34.97 -0.18 -2.71
CA ALA A 688 -35.23 0.84 -1.70
C ALA A 688 -36.55 1.57 -1.97
N ILE A 689 -36.84 1.95 -3.23
CA ILE A 689 -38.12 2.55 -3.64
C ILE A 689 -39.28 1.57 -3.41
N PHE A 690 -39.13 0.30 -3.80
CA PHE A 690 -40.17 -0.72 -3.57
C PHE A 690 -40.45 -0.93 -2.07
N LEU A 691 -39.41 -1.06 -1.26
CA LEU A 691 -39.54 -1.21 0.19
C LEU A 691 -40.16 0.05 0.82
N ALA A 692 -39.74 1.25 0.41
CA ALA A 692 -40.23 2.52 0.94
C ALA A 692 -41.71 2.80 0.63
N TYR A 693 -42.17 2.52 -0.60
CA TYR A 693 -43.51 2.90 -1.06
C TYR A 693 -44.53 1.76 -1.10
N ALA A 694 -44.11 0.50 -1.31
CA ALA A 694 -45.03 -0.64 -1.40
C ALA A 694 -45.09 -1.50 -0.12
N VAL A 695 -43.97 -1.65 0.60
CA VAL A 695 -43.86 -2.56 1.75
C VAL A 695 -43.97 -1.83 3.08
N ALA A 696 -43.23 -0.74 3.29
CA ALA A 696 -43.21 0.00 4.55
C ALA A 696 -44.58 0.53 5.01
N PRO A 697 -45.48 1.04 4.13
CA PRO A 697 -46.81 1.46 4.56
C PRO A 697 -47.71 0.30 5.05
N LYS A 698 -47.36 -0.96 4.72
CA LYS A 698 -48.16 -2.16 5.07
C LYS A 698 -47.54 -2.99 6.19
N HIS A 699 -46.21 -3.07 6.25
CA HIS A 699 -45.47 -3.96 7.16
C HIS A 699 -44.37 -3.25 7.97
N GLY A 700 -44.04 -1.99 7.67
CA GLY A 700 -42.99 -1.25 8.37
C GLY A 700 -43.31 -0.98 9.85
N ARG A 701 -44.60 -0.93 10.22
CA ARG A 701 -45.05 -0.82 11.63
C ARG A 701 -45.08 -2.15 12.39
N THR A 702 -44.86 -3.29 11.73
CA THR A 702 -44.95 -4.63 12.35
C THR A 702 -43.68 -5.46 12.21
N ASN A 703 -42.72 -5.05 11.38
CA ASN A 703 -41.45 -5.74 11.21
C ASN A 703 -40.28 -4.74 10.98
N PRO A 704 -39.29 -4.65 11.89
CA PRO A 704 -38.17 -3.71 11.76
C PRO A 704 -37.33 -3.96 10.51
N THR A 705 -37.27 -5.22 10.03
CA THR A 705 -36.50 -5.64 8.86
C THR A 705 -36.76 -4.77 7.63
N VAL A 706 -37.97 -4.21 7.46
CA VAL A 706 -38.31 -3.37 6.30
C VAL A 706 -37.49 -2.08 6.28
N TYR A 707 -37.46 -1.32 7.37
CA TYR A 707 -36.71 -0.07 7.45
C TYR A 707 -35.21 -0.31 7.55
N ILE A 708 -34.80 -1.33 8.33
CA ILE A 708 -33.40 -1.71 8.47
C ILE A 708 -32.81 -2.19 7.14
N SER A 709 -33.57 -2.89 6.30
CA SER A 709 -33.13 -3.26 4.95
C SER A 709 -32.87 -2.03 4.08
N ILE A 710 -33.76 -1.03 4.10
CA ILE A 710 -33.58 0.22 3.33
C ILE A 710 -32.30 0.94 3.78
N ALA A 711 -32.14 1.16 5.10
CA ALA A 711 -30.97 1.82 5.64
C ALA A 711 -29.67 1.07 5.32
N SER A 712 -29.69 -0.27 5.37
CA SER A 712 -28.55 -1.14 5.07
C SER A 712 -28.11 -1.08 3.60
N ILE A 713 -29.04 -1.20 2.65
CA ILE A 713 -28.70 -1.24 1.22
C ILE A 713 -28.36 0.14 0.65
N VAL A 714 -28.92 1.21 1.21
CA VAL A 714 -28.52 2.58 0.85
C VAL A 714 -27.19 2.94 1.50
N GLY A 715 -26.94 2.44 2.72
CA GLY A 715 -25.67 2.62 3.43
C GLY A 715 -24.48 1.90 2.78
N SER A 716 -24.65 0.70 2.23
CA SER A 716 -23.56 0.04 1.51
C SER A 716 -23.09 0.84 0.29
N VAL A 717 -24.01 1.52 -0.39
CA VAL A 717 -23.71 2.45 -1.48
C VAL A 717 -23.03 3.73 -0.95
N SER A 718 -23.46 4.26 0.20
CA SER A 718 -22.82 5.45 0.80
C SER A 718 -21.35 5.19 1.12
N VAL A 719 -21.02 4.02 1.70
CA VAL A 719 -19.63 3.61 2.02
C VAL A 719 -18.76 3.46 0.78
N MET A 720 -19.29 2.92 -0.33
CA MET A 720 -18.52 2.82 -1.58
C MET A 720 -18.14 4.21 -2.12
N PHE A 721 -19.10 5.14 -2.20
CA PHE A 721 -18.80 6.49 -2.66
C PHE A 721 -17.98 7.32 -1.66
N ILE A 722 -18.10 7.04 -0.35
CA ILE A 722 -17.20 7.58 0.69
C ILE A 722 -15.76 7.18 0.42
N LYS A 723 -15.49 5.91 0.07
CA LYS A 723 -14.13 5.48 -0.30
C LYS A 723 -13.59 6.23 -1.52
N GLY A 724 -14.40 6.39 -2.57
CA GLY A 724 -14.01 7.15 -3.76
C GLY A 724 -13.68 8.62 -3.44
N PHE A 725 -14.48 9.27 -2.60
CA PHE A 725 -14.25 10.65 -2.16
C PHE A 725 -13.08 10.79 -1.18
N GLY A 726 -12.90 9.83 -0.26
CA GLY A 726 -11.79 9.80 0.70
C GLY A 726 -10.44 9.60 0.01
N VAL A 727 -10.37 8.71 -0.99
CA VAL A 727 -9.20 8.59 -1.87
C VAL A 727 -8.94 9.90 -2.64
N ALA A 728 -9.98 10.62 -3.06
CA ALA A 728 -9.84 11.95 -3.68
C ALA A 728 -9.12 12.95 -2.75
N VAL A 729 -9.53 12.97 -1.48
CA VAL A 729 -8.97 13.84 -0.44
C VAL A 729 -7.53 13.43 -0.10
N LYS A 730 -7.26 12.12 0.05
CA LYS A 730 -5.91 11.58 0.25
C LYS A 730 -4.95 11.97 -0.88
N LEU A 731 -5.36 11.75 -2.15
CA LEU A 731 -4.56 12.13 -3.32
C LEU A 731 -4.34 13.64 -3.42
N THR A 732 -5.34 14.45 -3.03
CA THR A 732 -5.21 15.91 -2.97
C THR A 732 -4.18 16.37 -1.94
N PHE A 733 -4.21 15.82 -0.71
CA PHE A 733 -3.18 16.13 0.29
C PHE A 733 -1.79 15.57 -0.08
N ALA A 734 -1.72 14.52 -0.90
CA ALA A 734 -0.49 14.02 -1.52
C ALA A 734 -0.04 14.83 -2.76
N GLY A 735 -0.61 16.01 -3.01
CA GLY A 735 -0.23 16.95 -4.08
C GLY A 735 -1.06 16.88 -5.36
N LYS A 736 -1.74 15.75 -5.63
CA LYS A 736 -2.56 15.57 -6.84
C LYS A 736 -3.98 16.11 -6.63
N ASN A 737 -4.24 17.40 -6.84
CA ASN A 737 -5.56 18.01 -6.58
C ASN A 737 -6.71 17.33 -7.35
N GLN A 738 -7.50 16.48 -6.68
CA GLN A 738 -8.62 15.75 -7.31
C GLN A 738 -9.91 16.58 -7.38
N PHE A 739 -10.00 17.75 -6.72
CA PHE A 739 -11.17 18.63 -6.80
C PHE A 739 -11.30 19.34 -8.16
N VAL A 740 -10.37 19.14 -9.09
CA VAL A 740 -10.52 19.54 -10.50
C VAL A 740 -11.52 18.63 -11.23
N TYR A 741 -11.68 17.37 -10.80
CA TYR A 741 -12.56 16.41 -11.49
C TYR A 741 -14.01 16.50 -10.98
N PRO A 742 -15.03 16.62 -11.88
CA PRO A 742 -16.44 16.62 -11.48
C PRO A 742 -16.88 15.35 -10.72
N SER A 743 -16.24 14.21 -10.97
CA SER A 743 -16.49 12.93 -10.28
C SER A 743 -16.31 13.04 -8.77
N THR A 744 -15.33 13.82 -8.29
CA THR A 744 -15.08 14.06 -6.87
C THR A 744 -16.30 14.67 -6.17
N PHE A 745 -16.95 15.67 -6.80
CA PHE A 745 -18.17 16.28 -6.28
C PHE A 745 -19.38 15.35 -6.42
N VAL A 746 -19.47 14.57 -7.51
CA VAL A 746 -20.54 13.58 -7.70
C VAL A 746 -20.50 12.51 -6.60
N PHE A 747 -19.33 11.98 -6.26
CA PHE A 747 -19.19 11.00 -5.18
C PHE A 747 -19.58 11.61 -3.82
N GLY A 748 -19.09 12.81 -3.49
CA GLY A 748 -19.48 13.52 -2.27
C GLY A 748 -20.99 13.78 -2.16
N LEU A 749 -21.63 14.24 -3.25
CA LEU A 749 -23.08 14.50 -3.30
C LEU A 749 -23.91 13.21 -3.17
N ILE A 750 -23.50 12.12 -3.83
CA ILE A 750 -24.17 10.82 -3.71
C ILE A 750 -24.01 10.28 -2.29
N SER A 751 -22.81 10.33 -1.71
CA SER A 751 -22.59 9.91 -0.31
C SER A 751 -23.48 10.68 0.65
N VAL A 752 -23.54 12.01 0.57
CA VAL A 752 -24.42 12.84 1.43
C VAL A 752 -25.90 12.47 1.23
N GLY A 753 -26.35 12.31 -0.01
CA GLY A 753 -27.72 11.89 -0.31
C GLY A 753 -28.08 10.52 0.27
N CYS A 754 -27.20 9.53 0.11
CA CYS A 754 -27.36 8.21 0.68
C CYS A 754 -27.32 8.22 2.21
N ILE A 755 -26.42 8.99 2.85
CA ILE A 755 -26.37 9.16 4.31
C ILE A 755 -27.71 9.73 4.83
N VAL A 756 -28.25 10.79 4.23
CA VAL A 756 -29.53 11.39 4.70
C VAL A 756 -30.70 10.40 4.60
N ILE A 757 -30.73 9.55 3.57
CA ILE A 757 -31.75 8.49 3.42
C ILE A 757 -31.53 7.36 4.44
N GLN A 758 -30.29 6.91 4.61
CA GLN A 758 -29.86 5.89 5.57
C GLN A 758 -30.25 6.29 7.01
N LEU A 759 -29.94 7.53 7.41
CA LEU A 759 -30.30 8.14 8.69
C LEU A 759 -31.81 8.16 8.93
N ASN A 760 -32.59 8.66 7.96
CA ASN A 760 -34.04 8.79 8.08
C ASN A 760 -34.71 7.43 8.35
N TYR A 761 -34.33 6.40 7.59
CA TYR A 761 -34.90 5.07 7.77
C TYR A 761 -34.36 4.31 9.00
N TYR A 762 -33.13 4.57 9.43
CA TYR A 762 -32.61 4.03 10.69
C TYR A 762 -33.32 4.65 11.91
N ASN A 763 -33.41 5.98 11.98
CA ASN A 763 -34.14 6.68 13.04
C ASN A 763 -35.62 6.26 13.09
N LYS A 764 -36.26 6.07 11.94
CA LYS A 764 -37.64 5.57 11.84
C LYS A 764 -37.82 4.11 12.27
N ALA A 765 -36.75 3.34 12.37
CA ALA A 765 -36.79 2.01 12.99
C ALA A 765 -36.71 2.12 14.52
N LEU A 766 -35.85 3.01 15.05
CA LEU A 766 -35.73 3.30 16.50
C LEU A 766 -37.02 3.88 17.10
N ASP A 767 -37.74 4.71 16.33
CA ASP A 767 -39.07 5.27 16.66
C ASP A 767 -40.16 4.20 16.87
N LEU A 768 -40.00 3.01 16.29
CA LEU A 768 -41.05 1.98 16.22
C LEU A 768 -40.67 0.64 16.87
N PHE A 769 -39.40 0.42 17.17
CA PHE A 769 -38.87 -0.86 17.67
C PHE A 769 -37.71 -0.62 18.64
N SER A 770 -37.60 -1.47 19.68
CA SER A 770 -36.53 -1.33 20.68
C SER A 770 -35.14 -1.43 20.05
N VAL A 771 -34.22 -0.65 20.61
CA VAL A 771 -32.88 -0.46 20.06
C VAL A 771 -32.05 -1.73 20.19
N ASN A 772 -32.32 -2.53 21.22
CA ASN A 772 -31.81 -3.89 21.39
C ASN A 772 -32.19 -4.87 20.27
N ILE A 773 -33.19 -4.55 19.43
CA ILE A 773 -33.53 -5.31 18.23
C ILE A 773 -32.95 -4.60 16.99
N VAL A 774 -33.11 -3.27 16.91
CA VAL A 774 -32.66 -2.46 15.78
C VAL A 774 -31.14 -2.54 15.56
N ASN A 775 -30.32 -2.38 16.60
CA ASN A 775 -28.88 -2.26 16.46
C ASN A 775 -28.20 -3.55 15.94
N PRO A 776 -28.43 -4.75 16.50
CA PRO A 776 -27.83 -5.97 15.96
C PRO A 776 -28.31 -6.28 14.53
N MET A 777 -29.59 -6.01 14.23
CA MET A 777 -30.13 -6.19 12.88
C MET A 777 -29.52 -5.22 11.87
N TYR A 778 -29.35 -3.95 12.24
CA TYR A 778 -28.72 -2.94 11.40
C TYR A 778 -27.25 -3.24 11.16
N TYR A 779 -26.50 -3.59 12.21
CA TYR A 779 -25.09 -3.97 12.10
C TYR A 779 -24.88 -5.13 11.11
N VAL A 780 -25.69 -6.21 11.21
CA VAL A 780 -25.63 -7.33 10.25
C VAL A 780 -26.02 -6.90 8.85
N GLY A 781 -27.13 -6.19 8.69
CA GLY A 781 -27.65 -5.79 7.38
C GLY A 781 -26.66 -4.88 6.64
N PHE A 782 -26.19 -3.84 7.31
CA PHE A 782 -25.24 -2.85 6.78
C PHE A 782 -23.89 -3.48 6.43
N CYS A 783 -23.30 -4.29 7.33
CA CYS A 783 -22.04 -4.98 7.03
C CYS A 783 -22.20 -5.97 5.87
N SER A 784 -23.26 -6.78 5.86
CA SER A 784 -23.51 -7.76 4.79
C SER A 784 -23.69 -7.08 3.43
N ALA A 785 -24.49 -6.00 3.39
CA ALA A 785 -24.68 -5.21 2.17
C ALA A 785 -23.38 -4.53 1.72
N THR A 786 -22.55 -4.04 2.65
CA THR A 786 -21.27 -3.38 2.35
C THR A 786 -20.22 -4.36 1.83
N ILE A 787 -20.16 -5.58 2.36
CA ILE A 787 -19.30 -6.65 1.82
C ILE A 787 -19.74 -6.98 0.39
N VAL A 788 -21.04 -7.17 0.13
CA VAL A 788 -21.56 -7.44 -1.22
C VAL A 788 -21.29 -6.28 -2.19
N ALA A 789 -21.49 -5.02 -1.76
CA ALA A 789 -21.18 -3.85 -2.57
C ALA A 789 -19.70 -3.77 -2.95
N SER A 790 -18.81 -3.98 -1.96
CA SER A 790 -17.35 -3.98 -2.17
C SER A 790 -16.90 -5.09 -3.12
N LEU A 791 -17.50 -6.28 -3.03
CA LEU A 791 -17.20 -7.40 -3.93
C LEU A 791 -17.66 -7.13 -5.37
N ILE A 792 -18.79 -6.45 -5.57
CA ILE A 792 -19.26 -6.11 -6.91
C ILE A 792 -18.44 -4.96 -7.52
N LEU A 793 -18.07 -3.95 -6.72
CA LEU A 793 -17.23 -2.83 -7.16
C LEU A 793 -15.83 -3.26 -7.59
N PHE A 794 -15.19 -4.13 -6.80
CA PHE A 794 -13.81 -4.58 -7.04
C PHE A 794 -13.70 -5.95 -7.75
N GLU A 795 -14.79 -6.46 -8.33
CA GLU A 795 -14.82 -7.70 -9.14
C GLU A 795 -14.35 -8.96 -8.40
N GLY A 796 -14.81 -9.13 -7.15
CA GLY A 796 -14.58 -10.29 -6.29
C GLY A 796 -13.58 -10.04 -5.15
N PHE A 797 -13.33 -11.08 -4.35
CA PHE A 797 -12.21 -11.07 -3.41
C PHE A 797 -10.90 -11.10 -4.19
N ASN A 798 -9.91 -10.31 -3.78
CA ASN A 798 -8.58 -10.28 -4.39
C ASN A 798 -7.72 -11.52 -4.01
N THR A 799 -8.35 -12.65 -3.68
CA THR A 799 -7.71 -13.86 -3.15
C THR A 799 -7.74 -14.98 -4.19
N THR A 800 -6.58 -15.59 -4.43
CA THR A 800 -6.46 -16.84 -5.20
C THR A 800 -7.01 -18.05 -4.45
N ASP A 801 -7.09 -17.96 -3.12
CA ASP A 801 -7.57 -19.03 -2.24
C ASP A 801 -9.00 -18.74 -1.73
N ALA A 802 -9.85 -19.76 -1.77
CA ALA A 802 -11.19 -19.76 -1.21
C ALA A 802 -11.19 -19.84 0.33
N SER A 803 -10.09 -20.33 0.93
CA SER A 803 -9.88 -20.41 2.38
C SER A 803 -10.00 -19.03 3.05
N ASN A 804 -9.34 -18.00 2.51
CA ASN A 804 -9.36 -16.65 3.07
C ASN A 804 -10.76 -16.03 3.05
N THR A 805 -11.49 -16.20 1.94
CA THR A 805 -12.90 -15.82 1.82
C THR A 805 -13.78 -16.50 2.86
N PHE A 806 -13.61 -17.81 3.07
CA PHE A 806 -14.36 -18.56 4.08
C PHE A 806 -14.01 -18.13 5.51
N SER A 807 -12.72 -17.90 5.79
CA SER A 807 -12.22 -17.42 7.07
C SER A 807 -12.76 -16.02 7.41
N LEU A 808 -12.80 -15.11 6.44
CA LEU A 808 -13.36 -13.77 6.58
C LEU A 808 -14.87 -13.80 6.88
N LEU A 809 -15.63 -14.65 6.17
CA LEU A 809 -17.05 -14.88 6.45
C LEU A 809 -17.26 -15.50 7.85
N CYS A 810 -16.39 -16.41 8.28
CA CYS A 810 -16.40 -16.97 9.63
C CYS A 810 -16.15 -15.89 10.69
N GLY A 811 -15.13 -15.04 10.51
CA GLY A 811 -14.83 -13.91 11.39
C GLY A 811 -15.99 -12.91 11.50
N PHE A 812 -16.70 -12.64 10.40
CA PHE A 812 -17.90 -11.81 10.40
C PHE A 812 -19.05 -12.44 11.22
N ILE A 813 -19.31 -13.74 11.04
CA ILE A 813 -20.33 -14.47 11.82
C ILE A 813 -19.97 -14.48 13.32
N VAL A 814 -18.70 -14.72 13.67
CA VAL A 814 -18.21 -14.70 15.06
C VAL A 814 -18.36 -13.31 15.68
N THR A 815 -18.02 -12.25 14.93
CA THR A 815 -18.22 -10.85 15.38
C THR A 815 -19.69 -10.54 15.63
N PHE A 816 -20.59 -10.95 14.72
CA PHE A 816 -22.04 -10.79 14.93
C PHE A 816 -22.55 -11.52 16.17
N LEU A 817 -22.16 -12.78 16.37
CA LEU A 817 -22.57 -13.55 17.55
C LEU A 817 -22.10 -12.86 18.85
N GLY A 818 -20.89 -12.29 18.86
CA GLY A 818 -20.40 -11.46 19.96
C GLY A 818 -21.27 -10.23 20.22
N VAL A 819 -21.57 -9.43 19.20
CA VAL A 819 -22.42 -8.23 19.32
C VAL A 819 -23.83 -8.58 19.79
N HIS A 820 -24.42 -9.67 19.29
CA HIS A 820 -25.74 -10.13 19.70
C HIS A 820 -25.76 -10.58 21.17
N ILE A 821 -24.73 -11.30 21.63
CA ILE A 821 -24.62 -11.74 23.02
C ILE A 821 -24.37 -10.56 23.97
N LEU A 822 -23.54 -9.58 23.58
CA LEU A 822 -23.36 -8.34 24.35
C LEU A 822 -24.70 -7.61 24.57
N ASN A 823 -25.44 -7.41 23.49
CA ASN A 823 -26.77 -6.79 23.49
C ASN A 823 -27.79 -7.56 24.36
N LEU A 824 -27.68 -8.90 24.45
CA LEU A 824 -28.51 -9.71 25.37
C LEU A 824 -28.07 -9.57 26.84
N SER A 825 -26.78 -9.46 27.14
CA SER A 825 -26.33 -9.23 28.53
C SER A 825 -26.73 -7.86 29.09
N MET A 826 -26.71 -6.80 28.26
CA MET A 826 -27.18 -5.47 28.69
C MET A 826 -28.69 -5.45 28.99
N LEU A 827 -29.48 -6.30 28.33
CA LEU A 827 -30.89 -6.53 28.67
C LEU A 827 -31.04 -7.18 30.05
N GLU A 828 -30.29 -8.24 30.35
CA GLU A 828 -30.33 -8.90 31.68
C GLU A 828 -29.93 -7.95 32.82
N GLU A 829 -28.85 -7.19 32.64
CA GLU A 829 -28.38 -6.19 33.61
C GLU A 829 -29.44 -5.07 33.81
N SER A 830 -30.11 -4.63 32.75
CA SER A 830 -31.21 -3.64 32.85
C SER A 830 -32.46 -4.18 33.55
N ALA A 831 -32.79 -5.45 33.37
CA ALA A 831 -33.94 -6.08 34.01
C ALA A 831 -33.71 -6.29 35.51
N GLN A 832 -32.51 -6.72 35.90
CA GLN A 832 -32.13 -6.91 37.31
C GLN A 832 -32.13 -5.59 38.09
N ALA A 833 -31.62 -4.51 37.49
CA ALA A 833 -31.67 -3.17 38.10
C ALA A 833 -33.11 -2.66 38.33
N VAL A 834 -34.08 -3.08 37.52
CA VAL A 834 -35.51 -2.75 37.70
C VAL A 834 -36.19 -3.64 38.74
N GLU A 835 -35.76 -4.89 38.92
CA GLU A 835 -36.27 -5.75 40.01
C GLU A 835 -35.75 -5.31 41.39
N GLU A 836 -34.48 -4.89 41.50
CA GLU A 836 -33.91 -4.39 42.77
C GLU A 836 -34.39 -2.97 43.13
N GLY A 837 -34.70 -2.12 42.14
CA GLY A 837 -34.96 -0.68 42.31
C GLY A 837 -36.38 -0.27 42.76
N ARG A 838 -37.17 -1.16 43.38
CA ARG A 838 -38.64 -0.99 43.50
C ARG A 838 -39.17 0.10 44.47
N GLU A 839 -38.31 0.82 45.20
CA GLU A 839 -38.76 1.92 46.10
C GLU A 839 -38.28 3.34 45.71
N ASP A 840 -37.24 3.51 44.88
CA ASP A 840 -36.62 4.82 44.55
C ASP A 840 -36.61 5.17 43.04
N ALA A 841 -37.50 4.58 42.25
CA ALA A 841 -37.54 4.71 40.78
C ALA A 841 -38.08 6.06 40.24
N ALA A 842 -37.50 7.18 40.66
CA ALA A 842 -37.87 8.54 40.23
C ALA A 842 -36.66 9.36 39.73
N GLY A 843 -35.72 8.73 39.03
CA GLY A 843 -34.44 9.34 38.62
C GLY A 843 -33.86 8.91 37.27
N PHE A 844 -34.66 8.34 36.35
CA PHE A 844 -34.13 7.73 35.12
C PHE A 844 -34.96 7.99 33.85
N GLU A 845 -35.20 9.26 33.48
CA GLU A 845 -35.46 9.64 32.08
C GLU A 845 -34.75 10.95 31.71
N GLY A 846 -33.61 10.84 31.02
CA GLY A 846 -32.89 11.97 30.43
C GLY A 846 -33.29 12.19 28.97
N ARG A 847 -34.58 12.44 28.69
CA ARG A 847 -35.07 12.68 27.32
C ARG A 847 -34.69 14.06 26.81
N LEU A 848 -34.31 14.12 25.54
CA LEU A 848 -34.51 15.27 24.66
C LEU A 848 -35.64 14.88 23.70
N SER A 849 -36.84 15.46 23.83
CA SER A 849 -37.87 15.26 22.80
C SER A 849 -37.84 16.38 21.77
N LEU A 850 -37.97 16.03 20.50
CA LEU A 850 -38.04 16.99 19.39
C LEU A 850 -39.49 17.42 19.05
N ASP A 851 -40.44 17.19 19.95
CA ASP A 851 -41.87 17.50 19.73
C ASP A 851 -42.22 18.99 19.96
N GLY A 852 -41.31 19.78 20.52
CA GLY A 852 -41.56 21.17 20.96
C GLY A 852 -41.60 22.26 19.88
N TRP A 853 -41.78 21.95 18.59
CA TRP A 853 -41.60 22.94 17.51
C TRP A 853 -42.76 23.12 16.50
N HIS A 854 -43.97 22.66 16.83
CA HIS A 854 -45.19 22.94 16.05
C HIS A 854 -46.40 23.33 16.92
N GLY A 855 -46.38 24.54 17.49
CA GLY A 855 -47.60 25.18 18.02
C GLY A 855 -47.38 26.29 19.04
N ILE A 856 -47.45 27.56 18.62
CA ILE A 856 -47.74 28.70 19.52
C ILE A 856 -48.84 29.56 18.87
N GLN A 857 -50.08 29.32 19.31
CA GLN A 857 -51.27 30.19 19.33
C GLN A 857 -52.50 29.29 19.54
N ARG A 858 -53.46 29.60 20.42
CA ARG A 858 -53.57 30.68 21.42
C ARG A 858 -54.69 30.30 22.40
N GLU A 859 -54.58 30.63 23.68
CA GLU A 859 -55.70 30.68 24.63
C GLU A 859 -55.46 31.83 25.62
N GLY A 860 -56.48 32.41 26.28
CA GLY A 860 -57.94 32.26 26.07
C GLY A 860 -58.57 33.42 25.26
N HIS A 861 -59.89 33.67 25.28
CA HIS A 861 -61.00 33.02 25.99
C HIS A 861 -62.25 32.90 25.08
N ASN A 862 -63.16 31.97 25.44
CA ASN A 862 -64.62 32.00 25.26
C ASN A 862 -65.31 31.87 23.88
N ALA A 863 -66.38 31.06 23.92
CA ALA A 863 -67.64 31.09 23.13
C ALA A 863 -67.70 30.52 21.68
N MET A 864 -68.55 29.49 21.55
CA MET A 864 -69.45 29.12 20.43
C MET A 864 -69.14 29.61 19.00
N GLY A 865 -68.95 28.69 18.04
CA GLY A 865 -68.99 29.04 16.61
C GLY A 865 -68.92 27.88 15.61
N LEU A 866 -70.03 27.61 14.95
CA LEU A 866 -70.28 26.59 13.91
C LEU A 866 -69.37 26.68 12.64
N SER A 867 -69.27 25.55 11.91
CA SER A 867 -69.14 25.43 10.43
C SER A 867 -67.76 25.38 9.73
N SER A 868 -67.82 25.03 8.43
CA SER A 868 -66.77 24.70 7.45
C SER A 868 -67.25 25.21 6.05
N PRO A 869 -66.61 25.03 4.86
CA PRO A 869 -65.31 24.42 4.50
C PRO A 869 -64.51 25.20 3.39
N ARG A 870 -63.48 24.55 2.79
CA ARG A 870 -62.82 24.78 1.46
C ARG A 870 -61.70 25.85 1.32
N GLY A 871 -60.70 25.53 0.49
CA GLY A 871 -59.82 26.52 -0.20
C GLY A 871 -58.54 25.91 -0.83
N LEU A 872 -58.28 26.14 -2.13
CA LEU A 872 -57.06 25.70 -2.85
C LEU A 872 -55.94 26.77 -2.78
N GLY A 873 -54.67 26.41 -2.96
CA GLY A 873 -53.58 27.38 -3.18
C GLY A 873 -52.20 26.77 -3.53
N HIS A 874 -51.46 27.33 -4.49
CA HIS A 874 -50.22 26.77 -5.07
C HIS A 874 -48.90 27.46 -4.63
N ALA A 875 -47.88 26.64 -4.34
CA ALA A 875 -46.49 26.69 -4.83
C ALA A 875 -45.44 27.79 -4.44
N ARG A 876 -44.21 27.30 -4.13
CA ARG A 876 -42.86 27.94 -4.23
C ARG A 876 -42.60 29.19 -3.34
N ARG A 877 -41.45 29.36 -2.64
CA ARG A 877 -40.04 29.15 -3.08
C ARG A 877 -39.01 29.21 -1.89
N SER A 878 -37.97 28.37 -1.93
CA SER A 878 -36.58 28.51 -1.42
C SER A 878 -36.16 29.47 -0.25
N SER A 879 -35.50 28.92 0.80
CA SER A 879 -34.28 29.44 1.49
C SER A 879 -33.93 28.54 2.72
N LEU A 880 -32.98 27.59 2.68
CA LEU A 880 -31.52 27.68 3.02
C LEU A 880 -31.14 27.59 4.54
N TYR A 881 -30.10 26.79 4.81
CA TYR A 881 -29.32 26.58 6.07
C TYR A 881 -29.94 25.89 7.32
N ARG A 882 -29.57 24.61 7.55
CA ARG A 882 -28.53 24.20 8.54
C ARG A 882 -28.16 22.69 8.45
N ASN A 883 -27.10 22.28 9.15
CA ASN A 883 -26.36 21.01 8.93
C ASN A 883 -26.91 19.78 9.71
N PRO A 884 -26.90 18.59 9.09
CA PRO A 884 -26.92 17.29 9.78
C PRO A 884 -25.65 16.46 9.47
N ALA A 885 -24.83 16.13 10.49
CA ALA A 885 -23.57 15.39 10.29
C ALA A 885 -23.11 14.59 11.53
N ALA A 886 -24.02 14.03 12.33
CA ALA A 886 -23.68 13.42 13.62
C ALA A 886 -24.65 12.29 14.05
N THR A 887 -24.67 11.17 13.32
CA THR A 887 -25.44 9.96 13.69
C THR A 887 -24.95 8.70 12.93
N LEU A 888 -23.84 8.07 13.35
CA LEU A 888 -23.51 6.72 12.84
C LEU A 888 -23.39 5.64 13.93
N PHE A 889 -23.07 6.01 15.18
CA PHE A 889 -22.87 5.04 16.27
C PHE A 889 -23.64 5.28 17.59
N ASN A 890 -24.57 6.24 17.68
CA ASN A 890 -25.35 6.49 18.90
C ASN A 890 -26.83 6.09 18.77
N ALA A 891 -27.21 4.97 19.38
CA ALA A 891 -28.59 4.64 19.75
C ALA A 891 -28.63 3.58 20.87
N TYR A 892 -29.30 3.83 22.00
CA TYR A 892 -29.85 2.90 23.02
C TYR A 892 -30.60 3.74 24.09
N ASP A 893 -31.78 3.41 24.64
CA ASP A 893 -32.77 2.40 24.22
C ASP A 893 -34.26 2.90 24.24
N PRO A 894 -35.12 2.78 25.29
CA PRO A 894 -36.56 2.53 25.05
C PRO A 894 -37.53 3.60 25.59
N ALA A 895 -38.80 3.19 25.79
CA ALA A 895 -39.97 3.95 26.25
C ALA A 895 -40.48 3.47 27.65
N GLY A 896 -41.49 4.07 28.31
CA GLY A 896 -42.23 5.33 28.09
C GLY A 896 -43.78 5.25 28.27
N GLY A 897 -44.38 6.32 28.81
CA GLY A 897 -45.79 6.76 28.55
C GLY A 897 -46.89 6.55 29.62
N ALA A 898 -47.60 7.63 30.02
CA ALA A 898 -49.08 7.71 30.26
C ALA A 898 -49.58 9.11 30.72
N ASP A 899 -50.77 9.49 30.23
CA ASP A 899 -51.88 10.28 30.84
C ASP A 899 -51.78 11.75 31.37
N HIS A 900 -52.37 12.66 30.56
CA HIS A 900 -53.48 13.59 30.88
C HIS A 900 -53.34 15.01 31.54
N VAL A 901 -53.77 16.01 30.73
CA VAL A 901 -54.66 17.19 31.01
C VAL A 901 -54.07 18.55 31.45
N GLY A 902 -54.19 19.53 30.52
CA GLY A 902 -54.61 20.93 30.73
C GLY A 902 -53.58 21.97 31.24
N LEU A 903 -53.72 23.29 31.01
CA LEU A 903 -54.29 24.14 29.94
C LEU A 903 -54.11 25.62 30.40
N GLN A 904 -53.96 26.60 29.49
CA GLN A 904 -54.04 28.07 29.76
C GLN A 904 -52.95 28.69 30.69
N ASP A 905 -52.52 29.95 30.56
CA ASP A 905 -52.82 31.06 29.62
C ASP A 905 -51.51 31.80 29.26
N LEU A 906 -51.50 32.54 28.14
CA LEU A 906 -50.49 33.59 27.85
C LEU A 906 -51.14 34.97 27.82
N ARG A 907 -50.43 36.00 28.29
CA ARG A 907 -50.80 37.42 28.10
C ARG A 907 -49.63 38.22 27.53
N GLU A 908 -49.99 39.28 26.82
CA GLU A 908 -49.18 40.08 25.89
C GLU A 908 -48.62 41.36 26.57
N GLU A 909 -48.21 42.34 25.75
CA GLU A 909 -47.66 43.67 26.08
C GLU A 909 -46.12 43.71 26.35
N ASP A 910 -45.32 44.69 25.89
CA ASP A 910 -45.15 45.35 24.57
C ASP A 910 -43.87 46.25 24.66
N ASP A 911 -43.74 47.31 23.85
CA ASP A 911 -42.88 48.51 24.01
C ASP A 911 -41.35 48.43 23.73
N ASP A 912 -41.00 48.71 22.46
CA ASP A 912 -40.27 49.90 21.95
C ASP A 912 -38.93 50.45 22.52
N GLU A 913 -38.24 51.18 21.61
CA GLU A 913 -36.99 51.98 21.77
C GLU A 913 -35.69 51.23 22.19
N GLY A 914 -34.48 51.69 21.82
CA GLY A 914 -34.10 52.81 20.96
C GLY A 914 -32.63 53.21 21.12
N TRP A 915 -32.22 54.25 20.38
CA TRP A 915 -30.98 55.03 20.53
C TRP A 915 -29.63 54.44 20.08
N ASN A 916 -28.68 55.37 19.91
CA ASN A 916 -27.42 55.27 19.16
C ASN A 916 -26.41 56.29 19.74
N SER A 917 -25.22 56.38 19.15
CA SER A 917 -24.17 57.43 19.31
C SER A 917 -22.98 57.17 20.24
N THR A 918 -21.92 57.91 19.95
CA THR A 918 -20.53 57.81 20.44
C THR A 918 -20.16 59.06 21.25
N GLU A 919 -19.08 59.02 22.05
CA GLU A 919 -17.97 59.98 21.85
C GLU A 919 -16.67 59.65 22.62
N ARG A 920 -15.67 60.53 22.49
CA ARG A 920 -14.29 60.46 23.02
C ARG A 920 -14.10 61.37 24.24
N THR A 921 -13.03 61.15 25.04
CA THR A 921 -11.88 62.09 25.22
C THR A 921 -10.91 61.59 26.32
N SER A 922 -9.92 62.40 26.73
CA SER A 922 -8.67 61.97 27.41
C SER A 922 -8.04 63.10 28.25
N LEU A 923 -7.20 62.80 29.27
CA LEU A 923 -5.82 63.37 29.50
C LEU A 923 -5.23 63.23 30.94
N ARG A 924 -3.95 62.80 31.01
CA ARG A 924 -2.78 63.27 31.84
C ARG A 924 -2.71 63.27 33.40
N THR A 925 -1.77 62.45 33.94
CA THR A 925 -0.50 62.76 34.69
C THR A 925 -0.44 63.83 35.82
N PRO A 926 0.37 63.72 36.94
CA PRO A 926 1.86 63.78 36.85
C PRO A 926 2.80 63.27 38.01
N ARG A 927 4.09 62.99 37.66
CA ARG A 927 5.42 63.28 38.34
C ARG A 927 5.73 62.91 39.84
N SER A 928 6.98 62.71 40.32
CA SER A 928 8.35 62.49 39.74
C SER A 928 9.43 62.17 40.83
N ALA A 929 10.71 62.01 40.41
CA ALA A 929 12.01 61.91 41.14
C ALA A 929 12.37 60.53 41.76
N ASN A 930 13.60 60.00 41.68
CA ASN A 930 14.93 60.46 41.18
C ASN A 930 15.82 59.23 40.78
N HIS A 931 17.10 59.18 40.36
CA HIS A 931 18.20 60.17 40.14
C HIS A 931 19.22 59.69 39.03
N HIS A 932 20.55 59.84 39.21
CA HIS A 932 21.64 59.63 38.21
C HIS A 932 22.88 58.90 38.86
N HIS A 933 24.05 58.58 38.24
CA HIS A 933 24.66 58.86 36.91
C HIS A 933 25.67 57.74 36.46
N THR A 934 26.83 58.07 35.85
CA THR A 934 27.86 57.19 35.21
C THR A 934 29.26 57.87 35.22
N PRO A 935 30.42 57.15 35.17
CA PRO A 935 31.29 57.11 33.96
C PRO A 935 32.18 55.81 33.79
N LYS A 936 33.40 55.88 33.21
CA LYS A 936 34.15 54.78 32.51
C LYS A 936 35.60 54.44 33.02
N THR A 937 36.02 53.15 32.90
CA THR A 937 37.40 52.62 32.55
C THR A 937 38.61 52.94 33.49
N PRO A 938 39.87 52.42 33.34
CA PRO A 938 40.50 51.50 32.33
C PRO A 938 41.48 50.38 32.87
N SER A 939 42.23 49.70 31.95
CA SER A 939 43.58 49.08 32.11
C SER A 939 43.71 47.71 32.84
N LEU A 940 44.75 46.84 32.67
CA LEU A 940 45.70 46.52 31.57
C LEU A 940 46.30 45.10 31.83
N GLY A 941 46.91 44.41 30.83
CA GLY A 941 47.74 43.20 31.09
C GLY A 941 48.01 42.29 29.88
N ASP A 942 49.28 42.12 29.50
CA ASP A 942 49.76 41.29 28.36
C ASP A 942 50.16 39.84 28.76
N ILE A 943 50.42 38.97 27.75
CA ILE A 943 51.58 38.03 27.61
C ILE A 943 51.25 36.64 26.97
N ARG A 944 51.95 36.33 25.84
CA ARG A 944 52.34 35.02 25.22
C ARG A 944 51.32 34.02 24.59
N ILE A 945 51.16 34.17 23.28
CA ILE A 945 51.53 33.25 22.16
C ILE A 945 52.06 31.81 22.48
N ASN A 946 51.51 30.81 21.74
CA ASN A 946 52.02 29.45 21.36
C ASN A 946 52.17 28.31 22.43
N PRO A 947 52.17 27.01 22.02
CA PRO A 947 51.34 26.34 20.99
C PRO A 947 50.85 24.91 21.42
N ARG A 948 50.45 24.06 20.44
CA ARG A 948 50.30 22.58 20.51
C ARG A 948 51.60 21.86 21.01
N PRO A 949 51.61 20.55 21.37
CA PRO A 949 50.58 19.51 21.13
C PRO A 949 50.24 18.57 22.31
N LEU A 950 49.12 17.85 22.16
CA LEU A 950 49.10 16.38 22.02
C LEU A 950 47.86 15.97 21.20
#